data_AF-A0A5J9T657-F1
#
_entry.id   AF-A0A5J9T657-F1
#
_cell.length_a   1.000
_cell.length_b   1.000
_cell.length_c   1.000
_cell.angle_alpha   90.00
_cell.angle_beta   90.00
_cell.angle_gamma   90.00
#
_symmetry.space_group_name_H-M   'P 1'
#
loop_
_entity.id
_entity.type
_entity.pdbx_description
1 polymer ?
#
loop_
_entity_poly.entity_id
_entity_poly.type
_entity_poly.pdbx_seq_one_letter_code
_entity_poly.pdbx_strand_id
1 'polypeptide(L)'
;MEIEASYQVIKADTIDAAAERILDELKEDTASTTRWISSKENVIYFDGWDGLGASAVLRAVVQRLVASDQAPPELHFDQIIRINCSKWESRRAMQRVIAEQLKLPDEVMQMLDAQDEDDDYRGADHGSRAELPQVAREIYQRIQNRRLLVIFYNGSSEEIDLTNFGFHLYSSNKVLWTFQGAFRLKSRMKIDGAMKTAAGTTTGLFLSAASADENAALWPDLVRHEAAELVARKSIGHSIMEPARVADCFLYLLNLCGMGRHFTMDYDLATHSSNYWVCDGIIRQLEGDTDLDDSSWRAAEALRREMLLDVDYYPDHHYLPSHLLKCAGIVPCWTSPTYRIVQILDGGAISSRVDIFQHFNKLAVLKLSHCTFSFLSPPFICCHYLRFLWLDHCKDQEEISDDGAAGKEEGIRRCFGRLWVLVVRYTPCDQILSAQMMDLMAQLRELNVMGAQDWDLGQMQERLPNICKLRVTKSTIHCSRSLSENDLFSGMNKMDLLDFSGNRITSGMTNLSMAGNSKSSTLETIIIDDGCVGLEQISFKGCANLKNVSLRGLFEVLFSLDISGTPVKTLDLSAMEVPKLDELIALGCNKLCAILWPPEGKRRENLNKLRIDTTGVTVRSSASSLSVKYGSREPTTYDKYIFVSDSRLLRSLLVFKEYFDRNYTHVEISSPSSRIAVDVGGSKEKSSRIIKSGSGNEHLVPASIQNQQQQQQPEIIDNNASVYAGVADTLKDHVQQEGEGDDGNAPTITQIWPCPPAENCTLMTATCTYKTSR
;
A
#
# COMPACT_ATOMS: atom_id res chain seq x y z
N MET A 1 35.55 -18.75 -16.70
CA MET A 1 34.76 -19.97 -16.92
C MET A 1 33.52 -19.80 -16.08
N GLU A 2 32.46 -19.23 -16.66
CA GLU A 2 31.17 -19.09 -15.98
C GLU A 2 30.63 -20.50 -15.76
N ILE A 3 30.53 -20.92 -14.51
CA ILE A 3 29.82 -22.15 -14.15
C ILE A 3 28.34 -21.80 -14.28
N GLU A 4 27.73 -22.20 -15.40
CA GLU A 4 26.28 -22.14 -15.56
C GLU A 4 25.61 -22.98 -14.47
N ALA A 5 24.51 -22.48 -13.91
CA ALA A 5 23.79 -23.21 -12.89
C ALA A 5 23.24 -24.53 -13.44
N SER A 6 23.31 -25.60 -12.63
CA SER A 6 22.83 -26.91 -13.04
C SER A 6 21.31 -27.01 -12.87
N TYR A 7 20.61 -27.38 -13.94
CA TYR A 7 19.15 -27.58 -13.91
C TYR A 7 18.82 -29.07 -13.90
N GLN A 8 17.98 -29.50 -12.95
CA GLN A 8 17.55 -30.90 -12.81
C GLN A 8 16.04 -31.00 -12.58
N VAL A 9 15.43 -31.98 -13.25
CA VAL A 9 14.03 -32.35 -13.01
C VAL A 9 14.01 -33.64 -12.19
N ILE A 10 13.41 -33.58 -11.00
CA ILE A 10 13.24 -34.73 -10.13
C ILE A 10 11.86 -35.37 -10.38
N LYS A 11 11.82 -36.70 -10.48
CA LYS A 11 10.57 -37.44 -10.55
C LYS A 11 10.03 -37.62 -9.14
N ALA A 12 8.88 -37.02 -8.85
CA ALA A 12 8.24 -37.11 -7.55
C ALA A 12 6.71 -37.06 -7.71
N ASP A 13 6.05 -38.11 -7.24
CA ASP A 13 4.59 -38.22 -7.27
C ASP A 13 3.94 -37.78 -5.95
N THR A 14 4.74 -37.34 -4.96
CA THR A 14 4.29 -36.85 -3.66
C THR A 14 5.24 -35.77 -3.12
N ILE A 15 4.74 -34.93 -2.20
CA ILE A 15 5.56 -33.96 -1.43
C ILE A 15 6.69 -34.66 -0.69
N ASP A 16 6.41 -35.83 -0.11
CA ASP A 16 7.38 -36.60 0.65
C ASP A 16 8.52 -37.12 -0.23
N ALA A 17 8.20 -37.66 -1.42
CA ALA A 17 9.22 -38.11 -2.37
C ALA A 17 10.12 -36.96 -2.84
N ALA A 18 9.54 -35.78 -3.10
CA ALA A 18 10.32 -34.60 -3.44
C ALA A 18 11.22 -34.15 -2.28
N ALA A 19 10.71 -34.19 -1.05
CA ALA A 19 11.47 -33.82 0.15
C ALA A 19 12.67 -34.76 0.39
N GLU A 20 12.51 -36.07 0.22
CA GLU A 20 13.62 -37.03 0.32
C GLU A 20 14.71 -36.74 -0.70
N ARG A 21 14.33 -36.44 -1.94
CA ARG A 21 15.31 -36.11 -2.99
C ARG A 21 16.08 -34.83 -2.67
N ILE A 22 15.44 -33.82 -2.07
CA ILE A 22 16.12 -32.60 -1.62
C ILE A 22 17.04 -32.89 -0.44
N LEU A 23 16.65 -33.76 0.50
CA LEU A 23 17.50 -34.17 1.60
C LEU A 23 18.80 -34.82 1.09
N ASP A 24 18.75 -35.60 0.01
CA ASP A 24 19.96 -36.15 -0.61
C ASP A 24 20.92 -35.05 -1.10
N GLU A 25 20.41 -33.96 -1.66
CA GLU A 25 21.23 -32.82 -2.12
C GLU A 25 21.76 -31.93 -0.97
N LEU A 26 21.14 -32.01 0.21
CA LEU A 26 21.56 -31.28 1.41
C LEU A 26 22.64 -32.01 2.22
N LYS A 27 22.91 -33.28 1.93
CA LYS A 27 23.97 -34.06 2.59
C LYS A 27 25.33 -33.42 2.38
N GLU A 28 26.17 -33.55 3.38
CA GLU A 28 27.57 -33.14 3.30
C GLU A 28 28.35 -34.14 2.45
N ASP A 29 28.99 -33.66 1.38
CA ASP A 29 29.75 -34.51 0.46
C ASP A 29 31.05 -34.99 1.15
N THR A 30 31.05 -36.22 1.66
CA THR A 30 32.22 -36.80 2.36
C THR A 30 33.42 -37.06 1.43
N ALA A 31 33.21 -37.07 0.11
CA ALA A 31 34.23 -37.36 -0.90
C ALA A 31 34.98 -36.12 -1.46
N SER A 32 34.59 -34.89 -1.09
CA SER A 32 35.03 -33.67 -1.77
C SER A 32 36.00 -32.78 -0.99
N THR A 33 36.67 -33.32 0.04
CA THR A 33 37.70 -32.61 0.84
C THR A 33 38.89 -32.06 0.03
N THR A 34 38.97 -32.34 -1.27
CA THR A 34 40.01 -31.85 -2.20
C THR A 34 39.49 -31.01 -3.38
N ARG A 35 38.18 -30.74 -3.49
CA ARG A 35 37.62 -29.86 -4.53
C ARG A 35 37.18 -28.56 -3.89
N TRP A 36 37.69 -27.42 -4.37
CA TRP A 36 37.11 -26.11 -4.14
C TRP A 36 35.73 -26.08 -4.81
N ILE A 37 34.72 -26.68 -4.17
CA ILE A 37 33.33 -26.57 -4.58
C ILE A 37 32.99 -25.08 -4.52
N SER A 38 32.49 -24.55 -5.63
CA SER A 38 32.06 -23.15 -5.65
C SER A 38 30.98 -22.95 -4.60
N SER A 39 31.04 -21.88 -3.80
CA SER A 39 30.01 -21.56 -2.80
C SER A 39 28.58 -21.47 -3.38
N LYS A 40 28.47 -21.37 -4.71
CA LYS A 40 27.22 -21.37 -5.47
C LYS A 40 26.50 -22.73 -5.46
N GLU A 41 27.21 -23.85 -5.47
CA GLU A 41 26.60 -25.20 -5.45
C GLU A 41 25.86 -25.50 -4.13
N ASN A 42 26.09 -24.68 -3.11
CA ASN A 42 25.39 -24.74 -1.83
C ASN A 42 24.06 -23.99 -1.79
N VAL A 43 23.72 -23.27 -2.87
CA VAL A 43 22.47 -22.54 -3.00
C VAL A 43 21.56 -23.30 -3.97
N ILE A 44 20.49 -23.86 -3.42
CA ILE A 44 19.53 -24.72 -4.10
C ILE A 44 18.19 -23.98 -4.22
N TYR A 45 17.73 -23.80 -5.44
CA TYR A 45 16.37 -23.35 -5.73
C TYR A 45 15.46 -24.56 -5.99
N PHE A 46 14.27 -24.57 -5.37
CA PHE A 46 13.25 -25.58 -5.65
C PHE A 46 11.96 -24.94 -6.20
N ASP A 47 11.56 -25.39 -7.39
CA ASP A 47 10.43 -24.85 -8.13
C ASP A 47 9.09 -25.49 -7.76
N GLY A 48 9.08 -26.70 -7.16
CA GLY A 48 7.84 -27.49 -7.05
C GLY A 48 7.40 -28.04 -8.40
N TRP A 49 6.09 -28.25 -8.56
CA TRP A 49 5.46 -28.64 -9.82
C TRP A 49 4.98 -27.37 -10.54
N ASP A 50 5.92 -26.68 -11.20
CA ASP A 50 5.73 -25.35 -11.82
C ASP A 50 5.24 -24.28 -10.83
N GLY A 51 5.74 -24.33 -9.59
CA GLY A 51 5.40 -23.41 -8.50
C GLY A 51 4.54 -23.99 -7.41
N LEU A 52 3.60 -24.85 -7.77
CA LEU A 52 2.72 -25.45 -6.79
C LEU A 52 3.48 -26.48 -5.94
N GLY A 53 3.23 -26.49 -4.64
CA GLY A 53 3.79 -27.45 -3.68
C GLY A 53 5.20 -27.12 -3.20
N ALA A 54 5.87 -26.10 -3.74
CA ALA A 54 7.25 -25.79 -3.38
C ALA A 54 7.40 -25.46 -1.88
N SER A 55 6.52 -24.61 -1.36
CA SER A 55 6.50 -24.25 0.07
C SER A 55 6.21 -25.46 0.97
N ALA A 56 5.31 -26.34 0.52
CA ALA A 56 4.97 -27.56 1.24
C ALA A 56 6.16 -28.52 1.33
N VAL A 57 6.91 -28.70 0.24
CA VAL A 57 8.12 -29.52 0.20
C VAL A 57 9.21 -28.96 1.09
N LEU A 58 9.51 -27.65 1.03
CA LEU A 58 10.48 -27.01 1.91
C LEU A 58 10.15 -27.23 3.40
N ARG A 59 8.86 -27.16 3.76
CA ARG A 59 8.41 -27.48 5.11
C ARG A 59 8.59 -28.96 5.45
N ALA A 60 8.29 -29.86 4.53
CA ALA A 60 8.44 -31.29 4.73
C ALA A 60 9.91 -31.69 4.95
N VAL A 61 10.85 -31.07 4.21
CA VAL A 61 12.31 -31.19 4.43
C VAL A 61 12.66 -30.76 5.85
N VAL A 62 12.21 -29.58 6.24
CA VAL A 62 12.44 -29.01 7.56
C VAL A 62 11.89 -29.89 8.69
N GLN A 63 10.68 -30.42 8.54
CA GLN A 63 10.04 -31.27 9.55
C GLN A 63 10.85 -32.55 9.78
N ARG A 64 11.36 -33.16 8.72
CA ARG A 64 12.22 -34.35 8.80
C ARG A 64 13.56 -34.07 9.48
N LEU A 65 14.19 -32.93 9.19
CA LEU A 65 15.44 -32.53 9.83
C LEU A 65 15.27 -32.27 11.33
N VAL A 66 14.09 -31.80 11.77
CA VAL A 66 13.82 -31.52 13.20
C VAL A 66 13.31 -32.76 13.95
N ALA A 67 12.52 -33.62 13.31
CA ALA A 67 11.91 -34.79 13.94
C ALA A 67 12.89 -35.97 14.12
N SER A 68 14.03 -35.95 13.43
CA SER A 68 14.97 -37.08 13.43
C SER A 68 16.07 -36.89 14.48
N ASP A 69 15.85 -37.45 15.67
CA ASP A 69 16.93 -37.70 16.65
C ASP A 69 18.00 -38.69 16.12
N GLN A 70 17.82 -39.23 14.91
CA GLN A 70 18.69 -40.19 14.22
C GLN A 70 19.08 -39.73 12.80
N ALA A 71 19.03 -38.42 12.50
CA ALA A 71 19.43 -37.93 11.18
C ALA A 71 20.86 -38.40 10.86
N PRO A 72 21.15 -38.83 9.61
CA PRO A 72 22.51 -39.12 9.20
C PRO A 72 23.43 -37.95 9.59
N PRO A 73 24.66 -38.19 10.06
CA PRO A 73 25.59 -37.12 10.46
C PRO A 73 25.77 -36.06 9.36
N GLU A 74 25.67 -36.49 8.10
CA GLU A 74 25.74 -35.66 6.89
C GLU A 74 24.62 -34.62 6.79
N LEU A 75 23.51 -34.77 7.53
CA LEU A 75 22.36 -33.86 7.56
C LEU A 75 22.24 -33.07 8.87
N HIS A 76 23.27 -33.13 9.72
CA HIS A 76 23.29 -32.38 10.97
C HIS A 76 23.72 -30.92 10.74
N PHE A 77 22.80 -29.98 10.99
CA PHE A 77 23.07 -28.55 10.96
C PHE A 77 23.05 -27.99 12.38
N ASP A 78 24.04 -27.15 12.74
CA ASP A 78 24.09 -26.50 14.05
C ASP A 78 22.88 -25.58 14.27
N GLN A 79 22.36 -25.02 13.18
CA GLN A 79 21.20 -24.13 13.21
C GLN A 79 20.46 -24.12 11.86
N ILE A 80 19.13 -24.24 11.91
CA ILE A 80 18.25 -24.05 10.77
C ILE A 80 17.59 -22.66 10.89
N ILE A 81 17.89 -21.78 9.95
CA ILE A 81 17.39 -20.39 9.89
C ILE A 81 16.28 -20.35 8.84
N ARG A 82 15.07 -19.96 9.24
CA ARG A 82 13.89 -19.90 8.36
C ARG A 82 13.51 -18.46 8.11
N ILE A 83 13.84 -17.95 6.93
CA ILE A 83 13.53 -16.59 6.51
C ILE A 83 12.25 -16.65 5.68
N ASN A 84 11.13 -16.25 6.27
CA ASN A 84 9.85 -16.20 5.57
C ASN A 84 9.58 -14.77 5.09
N CYS A 85 9.97 -14.47 3.86
CA CYS A 85 9.64 -13.22 3.17
C CYS A 85 8.68 -13.49 2.00
N SER A 86 7.77 -14.48 2.15
CA SER A 86 6.80 -14.83 1.09
C SER A 86 5.90 -13.66 0.71
N LYS A 87 5.65 -12.75 1.66
CA LYS A 87 5.15 -11.40 1.42
C LYS A 87 6.34 -10.45 1.45
N TRP A 88 6.84 -10.11 0.27
CA TRP A 88 7.97 -9.19 0.17
C TRP A 88 7.52 -7.77 0.52
N GLU A 89 8.15 -7.19 1.52
CA GLU A 89 7.99 -5.77 1.87
C GLU A 89 9.20 -4.99 1.36
N SER A 90 10.38 -5.25 1.91
CA SER A 90 11.63 -4.64 1.48
C SER A 90 12.84 -5.44 1.95
N ARG A 91 14.03 -5.06 1.46
CA ARG A 91 15.29 -5.64 1.97
C ARG A 91 15.45 -5.33 3.46
N ARG A 92 15.09 -4.12 3.90
CA ARG A 92 15.10 -3.73 5.31
C ARG A 92 14.19 -4.62 6.18
N ALA A 93 12.97 -4.93 5.71
CA ALA A 93 12.04 -5.79 6.42
C ALA A 93 12.58 -7.23 6.56
N MET A 94 13.19 -7.77 5.50
CA MET A 94 13.86 -9.07 5.57
C MET A 94 14.99 -9.08 6.61
N GLN A 95 15.78 -8.01 6.69
CA GLN A 95 16.84 -7.88 7.69
C GLN A 95 16.30 -7.88 9.12
N ARG A 96 15.15 -7.25 9.35
CA ARG A 96 14.42 -7.29 10.63
C ARG A 96 13.98 -8.71 10.99
N VAL A 97 13.38 -9.44 10.05
CA VAL A 97 12.98 -10.85 10.24
C VAL A 97 14.17 -11.73 10.63
N ILE A 98 15.32 -11.53 9.98
CA ILE A 98 16.56 -12.26 10.31
C ILE A 98 17.03 -11.89 11.72
N ALA A 99 17.06 -10.61 12.07
CA ALA A 99 17.49 -10.13 13.38
C ALA A 99 16.63 -10.70 14.53
N GLU A 100 15.31 -10.70 14.37
CA GLU A 100 14.36 -11.28 15.33
C GLU A 100 14.57 -12.79 15.49
N GLN A 101 14.72 -13.53 14.39
CA GLN A 101 14.93 -14.97 14.44
C GLN A 101 16.26 -15.36 15.10
N LEU A 102 17.31 -14.57 14.88
CA LEU A 102 18.61 -14.76 15.51
C LEU A 102 18.68 -14.25 16.96
N LYS A 103 17.63 -13.55 17.42
CA LYS A 103 17.54 -12.86 18.71
C LYS A 103 18.74 -11.93 18.92
N LEU A 104 18.97 -11.06 17.93
CA LEU A 104 20.01 -10.04 18.03
C LEU A 104 19.65 -9.03 19.15
N PRO A 105 20.65 -8.33 19.71
CA PRO A 105 20.44 -7.36 20.79
C PRO A 105 19.46 -6.24 20.42
N ASP A 106 18.80 -5.65 21.43
CA ASP A 106 17.83 -4.58 21.24
C ASP A 106 18.45 -3.35 20.54
N GLU A 107 19.75 -3.13 20.70
CA GLU A 107 20.49 -2.06 20.00
C GLU A 107 20.39 -2.22 18.47
N VAL A 108 20.40 -3.44 17.95
CA VAL A 108 20.27 -3.71 16.51
C VAL A 108 18.86 -3.35 16.01
N MET A 109 17.84 -3.67 16.81
CA MET A 109 16.45 -3.30 16.49
C MET A 109 16.27 -1.78 16.52
N GLN A 110 16.86 -1.10 17.50
CA GLN A 110 16.86 0.36 17.57
C GLN A 110 17.55 1.02 16.37
N MET A 111 18.61 0.42 15.82
CA MET A 111 19.25 0.92 14.59
C MET A 111 18.32 0.82 13.37
N LEU A 112 17.57 -0.27 13.23
CA LEU A 112 16.58 -0.44 12.17
C LEU A 112 15.45 0.58 12.33
N ASP A 113 14.93 0.74 13.55
CA ASP A 113 13.83 1.64 13.87
C ASP A 113 14.21 3.11 13.67
N ALA A 114 15.40 3.52 14.11
CA ALA A 114 15.89 4.88 13.94
C ALA A 114 16.06 5.25 12.45
N GLN A 115 16.52 4.32 11.62
CA GLN A 115 16.62 4.55 10.18
C GLN A 115 15.25 4.52 9.51
N ASP A 116 14.34 3.63 9.90
CA ASP A 116 12.96 3.61 9.39
C ASP A 116 12.23 4.93 9.72
N GLU A 117 12.46 5.49 10.91
CA GLU A 117 11.97 6.82 11.26
C GLU A 117 12.59 7.91 10.39
N ASP A 118 13.92 7.94 10.17
CA ASP A 118 14.54 8.94 9.29
C ASP A 118 14.03 8.82 7.84
N ASP A 119 13.84 7.60 7.36
CA ASP A 119 13.29 7.28 6.04
C ASP A 119 11.83 7.76 5.91
N ASP A 120 11.00 7.63 6.96
CA ASP A 120 9.64 8.21 7.02
C ASP A 120 9.68 9.74 6.81
N TYR A 121 10.62 10.46 7.45
CA TYR A 121 10.78 11.91 7.28
C TYR A 121 11.43 12.33 5.96
N ARG A 122 12.15 11.41 5.29
CA ARG A 122 12.60 11.60 3.90
C ARG A 122 11.50 11.27 2.89
N GLY A 123 10.38 10.72 3.36
CA GLY A 123 9.31 10.20 2.50
C GLY A 123 9.78 9.02 1.63
N ALA A 124 10.77 8.25 2.08
CA ALA A 124 11.22 7.08 1.36
C ALA A 124 10.15 5.98 1.39
N ASP A 125 9.81 5.47 0.21
CA ASP A 125 8.87 4.36 0.08
C ASP A 125 9.35 3.13 0.85
N HIS A 126 8.43 2.44 1.52
CA HIS A 126 8.76 1.30 2.37
C HIS A 126 9.41 0.17 1.58
N GLY A 127 8.95 -0.07 0.34
CA GLY A 127 9.47 -1.11 -0.54
C GLY A 127 10.89 -0.85 -1.05
N SER A 128 11.28 0.43 -1.12
CA SER A 128 12.60 0.88 -1.57
C SER A 128 13.70 0.76 -0.50
N ARG A 129 13.36 0.49 0.76
CA ARG A 129 14.33 0.51 1.87
C ARG A 129 15.35 -0.62 1.78
N ALA A 130 16.61 -0.25 1.62
CA ALA A 130 17.75 -1.17 1.52
C ALA A 130 18.21 -1.67 2.89
N GLU A 131 18.96 -2.77 2.92
CA GLU A 131 19.65 -3.34 4.07
C GLU A 131 20.70 -2.39 4.70
N LEU A 132 20.91 -2.49 6.01
CA LEU A 132 21.98 -1.78 6.71
C LEU A 132 23.27 -2.62 6.77
N PRO A 133 24.42 -2.10 6.30
CA PRO A 133 25.71 -2.79 6.41
C PRO A 133 26.10 -3.10 7.86
N GLN A 134 25.74 -2.24 8.81
CA GLN A 134 26.04 -2.44 10.22
C GLN A 134 25.28 -3.64 10.79
N VAL A 135 24.00 -3.77 10.47
CA VAL A 135 23.17 -4.90 10.91
C VAL A 135 23.60 -6.20 10.23
N ALA A 136 23.99 -6.15 8.95
CA ALA A 136 24.55 -7.31 8.24
C ALA A 136 25.83 -7.84 8.91
N ARG A 137 26.67 -6.95 9.44
CA ARG A 137 27.85 -7.34 10.21
C ARG A 137 27.51 -8.02 11.54
N GLU A 138 26.50 -7.54 12.26
CA GLU A 138 26.01 -8.20 13.49
C GLU A 138 25.43 -9.59 13.21
N ILE A 139 24.66 -9.71 12.11
CA ILE A 139 24.14 -11.02 11.64
C ILE A 139 25.31 -11.97 11.37
N TYR A 140 26.31 -11.53 10.59
CA TYR A 140 27.50 -12.33 10.29
C TYR A 140 28.22 -12.78 11.57
N GLN A 141 28.47 -11.89 12.51
CA GLN A 141 29.14 -12.21 13.77
C GLN A 141 28.36 -13.24 14.61
N ARG A 142 27.02 -13.22 14.52
CA ARG A 142 26.15 -14.15 15.26
C ARG A 142 26.14 -15.57 14.70
N ILE A 143 26.38 -15.71 13.41
CA ILE A 143 26.25 -17.00 12.68
C ILE A 143 27.59 -17.59 12.23
N GLN A 144 28.70 -16.85 12.35
CA GLN A 144 30.03 -17.35 12.01
C GLN A 144 30.39 -18.64 12.77
N ASN A 145 31.24 -19.48 12.16
CA ASN A 145 31.75 -20.75 12.72
C ASN A 145 30.67 -21.80 13.04
N ARG A 146 29.56 -21.79 12.30
CA ARG A 146 28.47 -22.78 12.41
C ARG A 146 28.14 -23.35 11.04
N ARG A 147 27.71 -24.61 10.99
CA ARG A 147 27.10 -25.24 9.83
C ARG A 147 25.60 -24.90 9.82
N LEU A 148 25.18 -24.13 8.83
CA LEU A 148 23.84 -23.55 8.76
C LEU A 148 23.04 -24.11 7.58
N LEU A 149 21.74 -24.27 7.79
CA LEU A 149 20.77 -24.41 6.71
C LEU A 149 19.85 -23.20 6.71
N VAL A 150 19.86 -22.42 5.63
CA VAL A 150 18.91 -21.32 5.42
C VAL A 150 17.76 -21.81 4.56
N ILE A 151 16.54 -21.74 5.09
CA ILE A 151 15.32 -21.97 4.34
C ILE A 151 14.71 -20.61 4.02
N PHE A 152 14.68 -20.24 2.74
CA PHE A 152 14.26 -18.90 2.33
C PHE A 152 13.04 -18.94 1.40
N TYR A 153 11.95 -18.32 1.86
CA TYR A 153 10.76 -18.11 1.05
C TYR A 153 10.82 -16.69 0.48
N ASN A 154 11.20 -16.57 -0.80
CA ASN A 154 11.45 -15.28 -1.45
C ASN A 154 10.19 -14.78 -2.16
N GLY A 155 9.45 -13.85 -1.55
CA GLY A 155 8.28 -13.21 -2.16
C GLY A 155 8.58 -12.17 -3.23
N SER A 156 9.84 -11.79 -3.44
CA SER A 156 10.21 -10.79 -4.44
C SER A 156 10.16 -11.34 -5.86
N SER A 157 10.33 -10.45 -6.85
CA SER A 157 10.43 -10.81 -8.26
C SER A 157 11.83 -11.21 -8.71
N GLU A 158 12.84 -11.09 -7.84
CA GLU A 158 14.27 -11.20 -8.19
C GLU A 158 15.01 -12.18 -7.28
N GLU A 159 16.12 -12.74 -7.76
CA GLU A 159 17.04 -13.48 -6.88
C GLU A 159 17.68 -12.52 -5.86
N ILE A 160 17.66 -12.88 -4.58
CA ILE A 160 18.23 -12.08 -3.50
C ILE A 160 19.57 -12.70 -3.06
N ASP A 161 20.65 -11.95 -3.20
CA ASP A 161 21.95 -12.34 -2.69
C ASP A 161 21.99 -12.20 -1.16
N LEU A 162 22.03 -13.35 -0.46
CA LEU A 162 22.05 -13.40 1.00
C LEU A 162 23.38 -12.89 1.60
N THR A 163 24.44 -12.74 0.81
CA THR A 163 25.71 -12.18 1.31
C THR A 163 25.56 -10.74 1.79
N ASN A 164 24.69 -9.95 1.14
CA ASN A 164 24.35 -8.59 1.55
C ASN A 164 23.72 -8.52 2.95
N PHE A 165 23.14 -9.62 3.42
CA PHE A 165 22.51 -9.74 4.74
C PHE A 165 23.44 -10.34 5.80
N GLY A 166 24.71 -10.61 5.45
CA GLY A 166 25.70 -11.18 6.36
C GLY A 166 25.89 -12.70 6.23
N PHE A 167 25.16 -13.38 5.32
CA PHE A 167 25.30 -14.82 5.10
C PHE A 167 26.47 -15.14 4.15
N HIS A 168 27.66 -15.22 4.72
CA HIS A 168 28.83 -15.72 4.00
C HIS A 168 28.78 -17.25 4.02
N LEU A 169 28.42 -17.86 2.89
CA LEU A 169 28.28 -19.31 2.75
C LEU A 169 29.67 -19.96 2.66
N TYR A 170 30.20 -20.39 3.81
CA TYR A 170 31.35 -21.30 3.86
C TYR A 170 30.96 -22.68 3.31
N SER A 171 31.94 -23.52 2.99
CA SER A 171 31.76 -24.75 2.19
C SER A 171 30.69 -25.73 2.69
N SER A 172 30.35 -25.73 3.99
CA SER A 172 29.32 -26.62 4.57
C SER A 172 27.94 -25.97 4.79
N ASN A 173 27.81 -24.65 4.60
CA ASN A 173 26.52 -23.94 4.75
C ASN A 173 25.67 -24.15 3.50
N LYS A 174 24.38 -24.43 3.68
CA LYS A 174 23.42 -24.67 2.59
C LYS A 174 22.29 -23.64 2.62
N VAL A 175 21.78 -23.28 1.45
CA VAL A 175 20.57 -22.47 1.27
C VAL A 175 19.59 -23.25 0.41
N LEU A 176 18.38 -23.45 0.90
CA LEU A 176 17.26 -23.98 0.14
C LEU A 176 16.19 -22.90 0.05
N TRP A 177 15.85 -22.50 -1.17
CA TRP A 177 14.93 -21.38 -1.36
C TRP A 177 13.93 -21.62 -2.48
N THR A 178 12.83 -20.86 -2.45
CA THR A 178 11.80 -20.86 -3.49
C THR A 178 11.22 -19.47 -3.66
N PHE A 179 10.74 -19.17 -4.87
CA PHE A 179 9.99 -17.94 -5.15
C PHE A 179 8.56 -18.07 -4.66
N GLN A 180 7.99 -16.96 -4.19
CA GLN A 180 6.60 -16.68 -3.77
C GLN A 180 5.90 -17.89 -3.13
N GLY A 181 5.51 -17.80 -1.85
CA GLY A 181 5.06 -18.94 -1.03
C GLY A 181 3.91 -19.82 -1.55
N ALA A 182 2.86 -20.01 -0.75
CA ALA A 182 1.73 -20.88 -1.13
C ALA A 182 1.00 -20.34 -2.38
N PHE A 183 0.51 -21.23 -3.24
CA PHE A 183 -0.31 -20.99 -4.42
C PHE A 183 0.38 -20.24 -5.56
N ARG A 184 1.71 -20.38 -5.68
CA ARG A 184 2.45 -19.76 -6.78
C ARG A 184 2.05 -20.38 -8.12
N LEU A 185 1.64 -19.50 -9.03
CA LEU A 185 1.37 -19.85 -10.42
C LEU A 185 2.34 -19.21 -11.41
N LYS A 186 3.36 -18.45 -10.96
CA LYS A 186 4.31 -17.70 -11.83
C LYS A 186 4.95 -18.59 -12.91
N SER A 187 4.91 -18.13 -14.17
CA SER A 187 5.44 -18.87 -15.33
C SER A 187 6.95 -19.05 -15.23
N ARG A 188 7.41 -20.24 -15.60
CA ARG A 188 8.82 -20.57 -15.69
C ARG A 188 9.62 -19.59 -16.55
N MET A 189 9.06 -19.00 -17.61
CA MET A 189 9.75 -17.99 -18.40
C MET A 189 10.08 -16.72 -17.60
N LYS A 190 9.22 -16.32 -16.66
CA LYS A 190 9.50 -15.19 -15.75
C LYS A 190 10.53 -15.55 -14.70
N ILE A 191 10.59 -16.81 -14.29
CA ILE A 191 11.62 -17.32 -13.38
C ILE A 191 12.96 -17.33 -14.12
N ASP A 192 13.01 -17.92 -15.32
CA ASP A 192 14.19 -17.90 -16.18
C ASP A 192 14.63 -16.47 -16.47
N GLY A 193 13.69 -15.54 -16.71
CA GLY A 193 13.95 -14.12 -16.84
C GLY A 193 14.58 -13.52 -15.58
N ALA A 194 13.94 -13.67 -14.41
CA ALA A 194 14.48 -13.21 -13.13
C ALA A 194 15.87 -13.79 -12.81
N MET A 195 16.16 -14.99 -13.30
CA MET A 195 17.44 -15.67 -13.14
C MET A 195 18.49 -15.22 -14.16
N LYS A 196 18.09 -14.86 -15.40
CA LYS A 196 18.98 -14.43 -16.48
C LYS A 196 19.36 -12.96 -16.41
N THR A 197 18.53 -12.09 -15.85
CA THR A 197 18.85 -10.66 -15.69
C THR A 197 20.01 -10.45 -14.70
N ALA A 198 20.26 -11.44 -13.83
CA ALA A 198 21.44 -11.50 -12.98
C ALA A 198 22.63 -12.10 -13.76
N ALA A 199 23.43 -11.26 -14.41
CA ALA A 199 24.78 -11.66 -14.82
C ALA A 199 25.57 -12.06 -13.56
N GLY A 200 25.55 -13.35 -13.19
CA GLY A 200 26.16 -13.86 -11.97
C GLY A 200 25.20 -14.44 -10.92
N THR A 201 24.15 -15.17 -11.33
CA THR A 201 23.25 -15.96 -10.45
C THR A 201 23.98 -16.59 -9.26
N THR A 202 23.42 -16.46 -8.06
CA THR A 202 24.01 -17.02 -6.82
C THR A 202 23.66 -18.49 -6.60
N THR A 203 22.55 -18.92 -7.19
CA THR A 203 22.04 -20.29 -7.19
C THR A 203 22.87 -21.21 -8.10
N GLY A 204 23.41 -22.29 -7.55
CA GLY A 204 24.18 -23.30 -8.30
C GLY A 204 23.36 -24.52 -8.73
N LEU A 205 22.27 -24.83 -8.04
CA LEU A 205 21.40 -25.98 -8.34
C LEU A 205 19.93 -25.56 -8.41
N PHE A 206 19.30 -25.86 -9.54
CA PHE A 206 17.88 -25.65 -9.80
C PHE A 206 17.16 -26.98 -9.88
N LEU A 207 16.21 -27.19 -8.98
CA LEU A 207 15.41 -28.40 -8.89
C LEU A 207 13.94 -28.07 -9.22
N SER A 208 13.34 -28.87 -10.11
CA SER A 208 11.91 -28.83 -10.41
C SER A 208 11.32 -30.24 -10.30
N ALA A 209 10.09 -30.37 -9.81
CA ALA A 209 9.43 -31.66 -9.68
C ALA A 209 8.52 -31.94 -10.88
N ALA A 210 8.55 -33.18 -11.36
CA ALA A 210 7.62 -33.69 -12.35
C ALA A 210 6.99 -34.99 -11.86
N SER A 211 5.71 -35.19 -12.17
CA SER A 211 5.00 -36.44 -11.94
C SER A 211 5.35 -37.45 -13.05
N ALA A 212 5.51 -38.72 -12.70
CA ALA A 212 5.88 -39.76 -13.67
C ALA A 212 4.75 -40.11 -14.65
N ASP A 213 3.50 -39.98 -14.19
CA ASP A 213 2.26 -40.12 -14.96
C ASP A 213 1.33 -38.91 -14.71
N GLU A 214 0.23 -38.78 -15.47
CA GLU A 214 -0.89 -37.86 -15.16
C GLU A 214 -1.58 -38.29 -13.85
N ASN A 215 -0.87 -38.18 -12.72
CA ASN A 215 -1.40 -38.49 -11.41
C ASN A 215 -2.43 -37.41 -11.02
N ALA A 216 -3.68 -37.66 -11.40
CA ALA A 216 -4.81 -36.77 -11.14
C ALA A 216 -5.01 -36.48 -9.64
N ALA A 217 -4.47 -37.31 -8.73
CA ALA A 217 -4.56 -37.13 -7.28
C ALA A 217 -3.50 -36.20 -6.69
N LEU A 218 -2.36 -35.99 -7.38
CA LEU A 218 -1.28 -35.14 -6.88
C LEU A 218 -1.73 -33.67 -6.77
N TRP A 219 -2.39 -33.15 -7.79
CA TRP A 219 -2.84 -31.75 -7.84
C TRP A 219 -3.74 -31.36 -6.64
N PRO A 220 -4.85 -32.09 -6.36
CA PRO A 220 -5.65 -31.84 -5.16
C PRO A 220 -4.84 -31.89 -3.87
N ASP A 221 -3.89 -32.82 -3.75
CA ASP A 221 -3.04 -32.95 -2.57
C ASP A 221 -2.13 -31.74 -2.36
N LEU A 222 -1.49 -31.24 -3.41
CA LEU A 222 -0.66 -30.03 -3.35
C LEU A 222 -1.47 -28.82 -2.87
N VAL A 223 -2.64 -28.59 -3.46
CA VAL A 223 -3.55 -27.49 -3.10
C VAL A 223 -3.98 -27.60 -1.63
N ARG A 224 -4.29 -28.81 -1.14
CA ARG A 224 -4.66 -29.02 0.27
C ARG A 224 -3.52 -28.69 1.23
N HIS A 225 -2.29 -29.08 0.91
CA HIS A 225 -1.12 -28.81 1.77
C HIS A 225 -0.80 -27.31 1.85
N GLU A 226 -0.90 -26.60 0.73
CA GLU A 226 -0.71 -25.15 0.69
C GLU A 226 -1.87 -24.40 1.36
N ALA A 227 -3.10 -24.89 1.22
CA ALA A 227 -4.25 -24.35 1.94
C ALA A 227 -4.08 -24.49 3.46
N ALA A 228 -3.63 -25.66 3.92
CA ALA A 228 -3.38 -25.92 5.33
C ALA A 228 -2.24 -25.03 5.88
N GLU A 229 -1.22 -24.75 5.08
CA GLU A 229 -0.20 -23.76 5.44
C GLU A 229 -0.81 -22.39 5.67
N LEU A 230 -1.58 -21.92 4.70
CA LEU A 230 -2.11 -20.57 4.68
C LEU A 230 -3.03 -20.35 5.88
N VAL A 231 -3.89 -21.32 6.21
CA VAL A 231 -4.74 -21.32 7.41
C VAL A 231 -3.93 -21.34 8.72
N ALA A 232 -2.77 -22.01 8.75
CA ALA A 232 -1.92 -22.04 9.95
C ALA A 232 -1.21 -20.70 10.23
N ARG A 233 -1.23 -19.73 9.30
CA ARG A 233 -0.63 -18.41 9.51
C ARG A 233 -1.53 -17.55 10.40
N LYS A 234 -0.92 -16.88 11.39
CA LYS A 234 -1.62 -16.01 12.37
C LYS A 234 -2.38 -14.84 11.72
N SER A 235 -2.01 -14.42 10.50
CA SER A 235 -2.58 -13.25 9.79
C SER A 235 -4.01 -13.42 9.31
N ILE A 236 -4.52 -14.66 9.22
CA ILE A 236 -5.92 -14.94 8.84
C ILE A 236 -6.86 -14.82 10.07
N GLY A 237 -6.29 -14.55 11.25
CA GLY A 237 -7.04 -14.43 12.51
C GLY A 237 -7.79 -15.72 12.83
N HIS A 238 -8.61 -15.71 13.86
CA HIS A 238 -9.57 -16.79 14.13
C HIS A 238 -10.68 -16.88 13.06
N SER A 239 -10.37 -16.66 11.78
CA SER A 239 -11.30 -16.88 10.69
C SER A 239 -11.59 -18.38 10.60
N ILE A 240 -12.88 -18.69 10.53
CA ILE A 240 -13.48 -20.02 10.46
C ILE A 240 -13.28 -20.59 9.04
N MET A 241 -12.07 -20.44 8.49
CA MET A 241 -11.73 -20.87 7.13
C MET A 241 -10.98 -22.21 7.23
N GLU A 242 -11.68 -23.29 6.90
CA GLU A 242 -11.08 -24.61 6.78
C GLU A 242 -10.18 -24.68 5.53
N PRO A 243 -9.09 -25.48 5.54
CA PRO A 243 -8.22 -25.65 4.38
C PRO A 243 -8.96 -26.03 3.10
N ALA A 244 -10.03 -26.82 3.20
CA ALA A 244 -10.87 -27.16 2.05
C ALA A 244 -11.49 -25.92 1.38
N ARG A 245 -11.93 -24.93 2.15
CA ARG A 245 -12.52 -23.69 1.60
C ARG A 245 -11.48 -22.79 0.95
N VAL A 246 -10.27 -22.74 1.51
CA VAL A 246 -9.15 -22.01 0.89
C VAL A 246 -8.77 -22.66 -0.44
N ALA A 247 -8.76 -24.00 -0.51
CA ALA A 247 -8.57 -24.75 -1.74
C ALA A 247 -9.66 -24.44 -2.77
N ASP A 248 -10.94 -24.41 -2.36
CA ASP A 248 -12.06 -24.05 -3.24
C ASP A 248 -11.92 -22.62 -3.80
N CYS A 249 -11.53 -21.66 -2.96
CA CYS A 249 -11.26 -20.28 -3.38
C CYS A 249 -10.15 -20.22 -4.45
N PHE A 250 -9.03 -20.93 -4.24
CA PHE A 250 -7.93 -21.02 -5.19
C PHE A 250 -8.38 -21.65 -6.52
N LEU A 251 -9.03 -22.81 -6.47
CA LEU A 251 -9.54 -23.51 -7.66
C LEU A 251 -10.56 -22.67 -8.43
N TYR A 252 -11.38 -21.91 -7.72
CA TYR A 252 -12.34 -21.01 -8.33
C TYR A 252 -11.64 -19.88 -9.09
N LEU A 253 -10.61 -19.24 -8.52
CA LEU A 253 -9.82 -18.24 -9.24
C LEU A 253 -9.10 -18.84 -10.45
N LEU A 254 -8.52 -20.04 -10.33
CA LEU A 254 -7.89 -20.74 -11.46
C LEU A 254 -8.90 -20.99 -12.60
N ASN A 255 -10.14 -21.36 -12.26
CA ASN A 255 -11.21 -21.51 -13.24
C ASN A 255 -11.57 -20.17 -13.92
N LEU A 256 -11.65 -19.07 -13.17
CA LEU A 256 -11.84 -17.73 -13.77
C LEU A 256 -10.70 -17.39 -14.74
N CYS A 257 -9.45 -17.65 -14.37
CA CYS A 257 -8.30 -17.47 -15.26
C CYS A 257 -8.42 -18.29 -16.55
N GLY A 258 -8.81 -19.57 -16.42
CA GLY A 258 -9.05 -20.45 -17.56
C GLY A 258 -10.15 -19.92 -18.50
N MET A 259 -11.31 -19.54 -17.93
CA MET A 259 -12.41 -18.97 -18.70
C MET A 259 -12.02 -17.64 -19.37
N GLY A 260 -11.27 -16.77 -18.68
CA GLY A 260 -10.83 -15.49 -19.22
C GLY A 260 -9.92 -15.64 -20.45
N ARG A 261 -9.02 -16.63 -20.44
CA ARG A 261 -8.11 -16.93 -21.56
C ARG A 261 -8.85 -17.37 -22.81
N HIS A 262 -9.85 -18.24 -22.68
CA HIS A 262 -10.55 -18.83 -23.82
C HIS A 262 -11.46 -17.83 -24.56
N PHE A 263 -11.91 -16.77 -23.87
CA PHE A 263 -12.92 -15.84 -24.40
C PHE A 263 -12.50 -14.37 -24.31
N THR A 264 -11.20 -14.11 -24.14
CA THR A 264 -10.59 -12.76 -24.02
C THR A 264 -11.37 -11.85 -23.07
N MET A 265 -11.77 -12.39 -21.92
CA MET A 265 -12.62 -11.70 -20.97
C MET A 265 -11.86 -11.42 -19.67
N ASP A 266 -11.79 -10.14 -19.31
CA ASP A 266 -11.14 -9.69 -18.08
C ASP A 266 -12.07 -9.83 -16.87
N TYR A 267 -11.67 -10.57 -15.85
CA TYR A 267 -12.44 -10.69 -14.60
C TYR A 267 -11.98 -9.73 -13.50
N ASP A 268 -10.92 -8.95 -13.74
CA ASP A 268 -10.26 -8.05 -12.80
C ASP A 268 -10.12 -8.70 -11.41
N LEU A 269 -9.37 -9.79 -11.37
CA LEU A 269 -9.18 -10.59 -10.15
C LEU A 269 -8.46 -9.81 -9.06
N ALA A 270 -7.66 -8.80 -9.43
CA ALA A 270 -6.99 -7.91 -8.49
C ALA A 270 -8.02 -7.14 -7.64
N THR A 271 -9.09 -6.65 -8.27
CA THR A 271 -10.16 -5.89 -7.60
C THR A 271 -11.24 -6.80 -7.00
N HIS A 272 -11.69 -7.83 -7.73
CA HIS A 272 -12.97 -8.50 -7.46
C HIS A 272 -12.88 -9.97 -7.02
N SER A 273 -11.69 -10.54 -6.83
CA SER A 273 -11.54 -11.95 -6.39
C SER A 273 -12.32 -12.29 -5.12
N SER A 274 -12.24 -11.45 -4.10
CA SER A 274 -13.00 -11.61 -2.85
C SER A 274 -14.51 -11.52 -3.07
N ASN A 275 -14.94 -10.61 -3.94
CA ASN A 275 -16.34 -10.41 -4.29
C ASN A 275 -16.95 -11.67 -4.91
N TYR A 276 -16.22 -12.30 -5.84
CA TYR A 276 -16.71 -13.52 -6.48
C TYR A 276 -16.91 -14.65 -5.46
N TRP A 277 -15.94 -14.87 -4.55
CA TRP A 277 -16.04 -15.91 -3.53
C TRP A 277 -17.24 -15.71 -2.59
N VAL A 278 -17.53 -14.47 -2.21
CA VAL A 278 -18.65 -14.16 -1.31
C VAL A 278 -19.98 -14.21 -2.07
N CYS A 279 -20.05 -13.67 -3.28
CA CYS A 279 -21.29 -13.65 -4.07
C CYS A 279 -21.77 -15.06 -4.42
N ASP A 280 -20.87 -15.94 -4.89
CA ASP A 280 -21.18 -17.36 -5.17
C ASP A 280 -21.28 -18.23 -3.91
N GLY A 281 -21.03 -17.65 -2.71
CA GLY A 281 -21.21 -18.34 -1.44
C GLY A 281 -20.16 -19.40 -1.12
N ILE A 282 -18.97 -19.32 -1.75
CA ILE A 282 -17.79 -20.14 -1.40
C ILE A 282 -17.32 -19.77 0.00
N ILE A 283 -17.34 -18.48 0.34
CA ILE A 283 -17.21 -17.95 1.69
C ILE A 283 -18.63 -17.59 2.17
N ARG A 284 -19.10 -18.28 3.21
CA ARG A 284 -20.48 -18.23 3.70
C ARG A 284 -20.56 -17.35 4.94
N GLN A 285 -21.67 -16.65 5.07
CA GLN A 285 -22.13 -16.06 6.32
C GLN A 285 -22.60 -17.19 7.26
N LEU A 286 -22.26 -17.12 8.54
CA LEU A 286 -22.87 -17.99 9.55
C LEU A 286 -24.31 -17.52 9.79
N GLU A 287 -25.27 -18.43 9.66
CA GLU A 287 -26.68 -18.13 9.92
C GLU A 287 -26.88 -17.78 11.40
N GLY A 288 -27.45 -16.60 11.68
CA GLY A 288 -27.98 -16.26 13.02
C GLY A 288 -27.47 -14.97 13.66
N ASP A 289 -26.56 -14.22 13.06
CA ASP A 289 -26.04 -12.98 13.66
C ASP A 289 -26.53 -11.74 12.91
N THR A 290 -27.52 -11.06 13.47
CA THR A 290 -28.20 -9.92 12.84
C THR A 290 -27.36 -8.63 12.78
N ASP A 291 -26.15 -8.62 13.36
CA ASP A 291 -25.26 -7.44 13.37
C ASP A 291 -23.79 -7.72 12.94
N LEU A 292 -23.47 -8.88 12.34
CA LEU A 292 -22.10 -9.26 11.87
C LEU A 292 -21.96 -9.49 10.35
N ASP A 293 -22.62 -8.65 9.55
CA ASP A 293 -22.71 -8.75 8.07
C ASP A 293 -21.36 -8.56 7.31
N ASP A 294 -20.29 -8.13 7.99
CA ASP A 294 -18.97 -7.88 7.37
C ASP A 294 -17.94 -9.03 7.52
N SER A 295 -18.25 -10.05 8.32
CA SER A 295 -17.28 -11.11 8.68
C SER A 295 -16.76 -11.89 7.46
N SER A 296 -17.64 -12.29 6.55
CA SER A 296 -17.29 -13.02 5.33
C SER A 296 -16.43 -12.18 4.37
N TRP A 297 -16.74 -10.90 4.22
CA TRP A 297 -15.97 -9.98 3.37
C TRP A 297 -14.58 -9.70 3.94
N ARG A 298 -14.47 -9.51 5.25
CA ARG A 298 -13.16 -9.37 5.92
C ARG A 298 -12.32 -10.63 5.79
N ALA A 299 -12.92 -11.81 5.94
CA ALA A 299 -12.24 -13.09 5.74
C ALA A 299 -11.78 -13.26 4.28
N ALA A 300 -12.64 -12.93 3.32
CA ALA A 300 -12.32 -12.98 1.88
C ALA A 300 -11.19 -12.01 1.52
N GLU A 301 -11.23 -10.79 2.04
CA GLU A 301 -10.20 -9.77 1.80
C GLU A 301 -8.86 -10.14 2.46
N ALA A 302 -8.88 -10.70 3.68
CA ALA A 302 -7.69 -11.24 4.33
C ALA A 302 -7.07 -12.38 3.52
N LEU A 303 -7.90 -13.33 3.04
CA LEU A 303 -7.46 -14.43 2.20
C LEU A 303 -6.86 -13.92 0.89
N ARG A 304 -7.51 -12.97 0.22
CA ARG A 304 -7.01 -12.35 -1.02
C ARG A 304 -5.62 -11.74 -0.85
N ARG A 305 -5.37 -11.07 0.29
CA ARG A 305 -4.05 -10.50 0.62
C ARG A 305 -2.98 -11.54 0.93
N GLU A 306 -3.35 -12.77 1.27
CA GLU A 306 -2.41 -13.89 1.46
C GLU A 306 -2.19 -14.68 0.16
N MET A 307 -3.24 -14.84 -0.64
CA MET A 307 -3.23 -15.56 -1.91
C MET A 307 -2.88 -14.61 -3.06
N LEU A 308 -1.60 -14.26 -3.15
CA LEU A 308 -1.06 -13.49 -4.27
C LEU A 308 -0.96 -14.39 -5.51
N LEU A 309 -2.05 -14.50 -6.28
CA LEU A 309 -1.95 -15.04 -7.62
C LEU A 309 -1.11 -14.07 -8.47
N ASP A 310 -0.08 -14.59 -9.14
CA ASP A 310 0.64 -13.85 -10.17
C ASP A 310 -0.31 -13.69 -11.38
N VAL A 311 -1.25 -12.74 -11.30
CA VAL A 311 -2.28 -12.50 -12.32
C VAL A 311 -1.64 -12.06 -13.65
N ASP A 312 -0.40 -11.55 -13.60
CA ASP A 312 0.42 -11.25 -14.77
C ASP A 312 0.87 -12.53 -15.50
N TYR A 313 0.48 -13.74 -15.08
CA TYR A 313 0.72 -14.96 -15.83
C TYR A 313 0.00 -14.98 -17.18
N TYR A 314 -1.13 -14.27 -17.33
CA TYR A 314 -2.06 -14.50 -18.44
C TYR A 314 -2.36 -13.35 -19.43
N PRO A 315 -1.90 -12.08 -19.29
CA PRO A 315 -2.25 -11.03 -20.26
C PRO A 315 -1.32 -10.98 -21.48
N ASP A 316 -0.43 -11.97 -21.69
CA ASP A 316 0.27 -12.13 -22.97
C ASP A 316 -0.70 -12.68 -24.04
N HIS A 317 -1.64 -11.82 -24.43
CA HIS A 317 -2.40 -11.88 -25.68
C HIS A 317 -1.48 -11.90 -26.92
N HIS A 318 -0.17 -11.73 -26.74
CA HIS A 318 0.86 -11.82 -27.78
C HIS A 318 0.94 -13.16 -28.51
N TYR A 319 0.33 -14.23 -27.99
CA TYR A 319 0.29 -15.55 -28.65
C TYR A 319 -1.05 -15.88 -29.33
N LEU A 320 -2.08 -15.03 -29.19
CA LEU A 320 -3.30 -15.19 -29.99
C LEU A 320 -3.06 -14.51 -31.35
N PRO A 321 -3.25 -15.23 -32.47
CA PRO A 321 -3.20 -14.63 -33.79
C PRO A 321 -4.04 -13.34 -33.85
N SER A 322 -3.51 -12.28 -34.47
CA SER A 322 -4.12 -10.95 -34.49
C SER A 322 -5.56 -10.92 -35.03
N HIS A 323 -5.95 -11.91 -35.84
CA HIS A 323 -7.31 -12.09 -36.32
C HIS A 323 -8.26 -12.65 -35.24
N LEU A 324 -7.81 -13.51 -34.33
CA LEU A 324 -8.61 -13.99 -33.20
C LEU A 324 -8.84 -12.89 -32.17
N LEU A 325 -7.85 -12.03 -31.92
CA LEU A 325 -8.03 -10.83 -31.08
C LEU A 325 -9.07 -9.87 -31.67
N LYS A 326 -9.05 -9.66 -32.99
CA LYS A 326 -10.02 -8.81 -33.70
C LYS A 326 -11.43 -9.39 -33.70
N CYS A 327 -11.57 -10.72 -33.77
CA CYS A 327 -12.87 -11.38 -33.71
C CYS A 327 -13.43 -11.49 -32.29
N ALA A 328 -12.60 -11.66 -31.26
CA ALA A 328 -13.06 -11.86 -29.89
C ALA A 328 -13.46 -10.54 -29.18
N GLY A 329 -12.88 -9.40 -29.57
CA GLY A 329 -13.10 -8.11 -28.90
C GLY A 329 -14.42 -7.39 -29.17
N ILE A 330 -15.34 -7.93 -29.99
CA ILE A 330 -16.62 -7.26 -30.34
C ILE A 330 -17.78 -8.27 -30.42
N VAL A 331 -17.67 -9.41 -29.73
CA VAL A 331 -18.73 -10.43 -29.77
C VAL A 331 -19.57 -10.35 -28.50
N PRO A 332 -20.89 -10.12 -28.62
CA PRO A 332 -21.81 -10.17 -27.49
C PRO A 332 -21.73 -11.52 -26.78
N CYS A 333 -21.46 -11.51 -25.48
CA CYS A 333 -21.35 -12.72 -24.69
C CYS A 333 -21.81 -12.50 -23.25
N TRP A 334 -22.18 -13.60 -22.61
CA TRP A 334 -22.41 -13.62 -21.18
C TRP A 334 -21.69 -14.79 -20.54
N THR A 335 -21.34 -14.61 -19.28
CA THR A 335 -20.66 -15.62 -18.50
C THR A 335 -21.23 -15.70 -17.09
N SER A 336 -21.17 -16.90 -16.54
CA SER A 336 -21.48 -17.13 -15.14
C SER A 336 -20.45 -18.09 -14.55
N PRO A 337 -19.58 -17.59 -13.65
CA PRO A 337 -18.75 -18.44 -12.82
C PRO A 337 -19.55 -19.44 -11.98
N THR A 338 -20.73 -19.04 -11.51
CA THR A 338 -21.64 -19.89 -10.73
C THR A 338 -21.95 -21.22 -11.43
N TYR A 339 -22.13 -21.17 -12.75
CA TYR A 339 -22.41 -22.34 -13.58
C TYR A 339 -21.22 -22.78 -14.45
N ARG A 340 -20.09 -22.06 -14.40
CA ARG A 340 -18.92 -22.24 -15.28
C ARG A 340 -19.28 -22.18 -16.77
N ILE A 341 -20.18 -21.26 -17.12
CA ILE A 341 -20.67 -21.09 -18.49
C ILE A 341 -20.05 -19.84 -19.10
N VAL A 342 -19.63 -19.97 -20.35
CA VAL A 342 -19.37 -18.84 -21.25
C VAL A 342 -20.17 -19.09 -22.53
N GLN A 343 -21.03 -18.14 -22.89
CA GLN A 343 -21.87 -18.25 -24.08
C GLN A 343 -21.68 -17.03 -24.97
N ILE A 344 -21.30 -17.31 -26.22
CA ILE A 344 -21.28 -16.35 -27.32
C ILE A 344 -22.69 -16.28 -27.93
N LEU A 345 -23.15 -15.07 -28.22
CA LEU A 345 -24.49 -14.81 -28.74
C LEU A 345 -24.42 -14.41 -30.22
N ASP A 346 -25.19 -15.12 -31.06
CA ASP A 346 -25.42 -14.74 -32.44
C ASP A 346 -26.49 -13.62 -32.50
N GLY A 347 -26.09 -12.43 -32.96
CA GLY A 347 -26.93 -11.23 -33.05
C GLY A 347 -27.03 -10.47 -31.72
N GLY A 348 -26.60 -9.20 -31.70
CA GLY A 348 -26.29 -8.45 -30.48
C GLY A 348 -27.43 -8.13 -29.48
N ALA A 349 -28.64 -8.64 -29.67
CA ALA A 349 -29.76 -8.45 -28.76
C ALA A 349 -30.04 -9.71 -27.93
N ILE A 350 -29.91 -9.62 -26.59
CA ILE A 350 -30.34 -10.71 -25.67
C ILE A 350 -31.86 -10.68 -25.46
N SER A 351 -32.50 -9.53 -25.68
CA SER A 351 -33.93 -9.32 -25.44
C SER A 351 -34.85 -10.32 -26.14
N SER A 352 -34.42 -10.95 -27.24
CA SER A 352 -35.19 -12.00 -27.94
C SER A 352 -35.07 -13.40 -27.32
N ARG A 353 -34.29 -13.56 -26.24
CA ARG A 353 -33.97 -14.85 -25.60
C ARG A 353 -34.20 -14.87 -24.08
N VAL A 354 -35.29 -14.24 -23.61
CA VAL A 354 -35.71 -14.16 -22.19
C VAL A 354 -35.75 -15.54 -21.50
N ASP A 355 -35.95 -16.62 -22.26
CA ASP A 355 -36.02 -17.99 -21.72
C ASP A 355 -34.67 -18.59 -21.28
N ILE A 356 -33.52 -18.00 -21.67
CA ILE A 356 -32.20 -18.54 -21.30
C ILE A 356 -32.02 -18.51 -19.79
N PHE A 357 -32.37 -17.39 -19.13
CA PHE A 357 -32.12 -17.19 -17.71
C PHE A 357 -33.12 -17.89 -16.78
N GLN A 358 -34.27 -18.33 -17.29
CA GLN A 358 -35.26 -19.07 -16.51
C GLN A 358 -34.70 -20.38 -15.94
N HIS A 359 -33.72 -20.97 -16.62
CA HIS A 359 -33.05 -22.21 -16.21
C HIS A 359 -31.94 -21.99 -15.17
N PHE A 360 -31.54 -20.74 -14.92
CA PHE A 360 -30.42 -20.37 -14.05
C PHE A 360 -30.88 -19.69 -12.75
N ASN A 361 -31.80 -20.35 -12.04
CA ASN A 361 -32.40 -19.78 -10.83
C ASN A 361 -31.43 -19.63 -9.63
N LYS A 362 -30.22 -20.21 -9.67
CA LYS A 362 -29.17 -20.02 -8.64
C LYS A 362 -28.04 -19.09 -9.10
N LEU A 363 -28.22 -18.40 -10.22
CA LEU A 363 -27.23 -17.48 -10.77
C LEU A 363 -26.92 -16.37 -9.76
N ALA A 364 -25.67 -16.32 -9.29
CA ALA A 364 -25.22 -15.34 -8.30
C ALA A 364 -24.21 -14.33 -8.87
N VAL A 365 -23.39 -14.75 -9.84
CA VAL A 365 -22.46 -13.88 -10.57
C VAL A 365 -22.77 -13.94 -12.06
N LEU A 366 -23.04 -12.78 -12.65
CA LEU A 366 -23.29 -12.61 -14.08
C LEU A 366 -22.41 -11.50 -14.65
N LYS A 367 -21.68 -11.82 -15.72
CA LYS A 367 -20.98 -10.83 -16.54
C LYS A 367 -21.53 -10.83 -17.96
N LEU A 368 -21.85 -9.64 -18.46
CA LEU A 368 -22.37 -9.36 -19.79
C LEU A 368 -21.40 -8.42 -20.50
N SER A 369 -21.01 -8.77 -21.72
CA SER A 369 -20.13 -7.94 -22.55
C SER A 369 -20.73 -7.73 -23.93
N HIS A 370 -20.72 -6.48 -24.43
CA HIS A 370 -21.25 -6.08 -25.75
C HIS A 370 -22.72 -6.46 -25.99
N CYS A 371 -23.52 -6.60 -24.95
CA CYS A 371 -24.91 -7.05 -25.03
C CYS A 371 -25.88 -5.87 -25.16
N THR A 372 -26.92 -6.02 -26.00
CA THR A 372 -28.01 -5.04 -26.10
C THR A 372 -29.28 -5.61 -25.45
N PHE A 373 -29.82 -4.90 -24.46
CA PHE A 373 -31.06 -5.25 -23.76
C PHE A 373 -31.61 -4.07 -22.97
N SER A 374 -32.88 -4.12 -22.55
CA SER A 374 -33.47 -3.08 -21.71
C SER A 374 -32.98 -3.17 -20.27
N PHE A 375 -32.41 -2.09 -19.73
CA PHE A 375 -31.96 -2.06 -18.34
C PHE A 375 -33.12 -2.04 -17.33
N LEU A 376 -34.29 -1.58 -17.75
CA LEU A 376 -35.52 -1.60 -16.95
C LEU A 376 -36.28 -2.93 -17.06
N SER A 377 -35.95 -3.77 -18.05
CA SER A 377 -36.58 -5.08 -18.26
C SER A 377 -35.49 -6.09 -18.69
N PRO A 378 -34.50 -6.35 -17.82
CA PRO A 378 -33.37 -7.17 -18.22
C PRO A 378 -33.78 -8.64 -18.40
N PRO A 379 -33.11 -9.38 -19.30
CA PRO A 379 -33.44 -10.77 -19.60
C PRO A 379 -33.19 -11.72 -18.40
N PHE A 380 -32.41 -11.27 -17.41
CA PHE A 380 -32.09 -12.00 -16.18
C PHE A 380 -32.95 -11.57 -14.98
N ILE A 381 -34.05 -10.85 -15.19
CA ILE A 381 -34.96 -10.37 -14.12
C ILE A 381 -35.49 -11.49 -13.21
N CYS A 382 -35.55 -12.74 -13.71
CA CYS A 382 -35.94 -13.92 -12.94
C CYS A 382 -34.85 -14.47 -12.00
N CYS A 383 -33.60 -13.98 -12.10
CA CYS A 383 -32.46 -14.46 -11.32
C CYS A 383 -32.43 -13.79 -9.94
N HIS A 384 -33.27 -14.25 -9.01
CA HIS A 384 -33.42 -13.66 -7.66
C HIS A 384 -32.25 -13.93 -6.68
N TYR A 385 -31.21 -14.66 -7.12
CA TYR A 385 -29.99 -14.92 -6.34
C TYR A 385 -28.80 -14.08 -6.82
N LEU A 386 -29.02 -13.19 -7.80
CA LEU A 386 -27.98 -12.36 -8.38
C LEU A 386 -27.43 -11.39 -7.32
N ARG A 387 -26.11 -11.46 -7.10
CA ARG A 387 -25.37 -10.65 -6.12
C ARG A 387 -24.25 -9.85 -6.77
N PHE A 388 -23.71 -10.32 -7.89
CA PHE A 388 -22.70 -9.63 -8.67
C PHE A 388 -23.20 -9.47 -10.11
N LEU A 389 -23.28 -8.23 -10.59
CA LEU A 389 -23.58 -7.91 -11.98
C LEU A 389 -22.43 -7.09 -12.59
N TRP A 390 -21.88 -7.57 -13.70
CA TRP A 390 -20.90 -6.86 -14.51
C TRP A 390 -21.47 -6.56 -15.90
N LEU A 391 -21.49 -5.28 -16.28
CA LEU A 391 -21.86 -4.80 -17.61
C LEU A 391 -20.65 -4.14 -18.27
N ASP A 392 -20.27 -4.64 -19.44
CA ASP A 392 -19.13 -4.15 -20.21
C ASP A 392 -19.59 -3.83 -21.65
N HIS A 393 -19.42 -2.59 -22.10
CA HIS A 393 -19.84 -2.15 -23.44
C HIS A 393 -21.27 -2.53 -23.85
N CYS A 394 -22.18 -2.65 -22.87
CA CYS A 394 -23.58 -2.99 -23.10
C CYS A 394 -24.36 -1.78 -23.59
N LYS A 395 -25.49 -2.00 -24.24
CA LYS A 395 -26.37 -0.95 -24.75
C LYS A 395 -27.77 -1.15 -24.20
N ASP A 396 -28.35 -0.04 -23.73
CA ASP A 396 -29.75 -0.02 -23.37
C ASP A 396 -30.61 -0.11 -24.64
N GLN A 397 -31.67 -0.90 -24.55
CA GLN A 397 -32.70 -0.99 -25.57
C GLN A 397 -33.98 -0.40 -24.97
N GLU A 398 -34.38 0.78 -25.46
CA GLU A 398 -35.66 1.38 -25.07
C GLU A 398 -36.81 0.44 -25.49
N GLU A 399 -37.54 -0.11 -24.50
CA GLU A 399 -38.78 -0.86 -24.77
C GLU A 399 -39.87 0.14 -25.19
N ILE A 400 -40.51 -0.12 -26.33
CA ILE A 400 -41.81 0.48 -26.64
C ILE A 400 -42.81 -0.15 -25.67
N SER A 401 -43.39 0.67 -24.79
CA SER A 401 -44.32 0.28 -23.72
C SER A 401 -45.32 -0.79 -24.15
N ASP A 402 -45.35 -1.91 -23.43
CA ASP A 402 -46.47 -2.87 -23.50
C ASP A 402 -46.98 -3.19 -22.09
N ASP A 403 -48.31 -3.32 -22.00
CA ASP A 403 -49.13 -3.28 -20.79
C ASP A 403 -48.83 -4.46 -19.83
N GLY A 404 -48.02 -4.20 -18.79
CA GLY A 404 -47.68 -5.20 -17.77
C GLY A 404 -46.89 -4.68 -16.56
N ALA A 405 -47.13 -3.43 -16.14
CA ALA A 405 -46.25 -2.69 -15.24
C ALA A 405 -46.01 -3.33 -13.84
N ALA A 406 -47.04 -3.88 -13.20
CA ALA A 406 -46.96 -4.30 -11.79
C ALA A 406 -46.12 -5.57 -11.55
N GLY A 407 -46.12 -6.52 -12.49
CA GLY A 407 -45.33 -7.76 -12.38
C GLY A 407 -43.84 -7.55 -12.71
N LYS A 408 -43.53 -6.58 -13.59
CA LYS A 408 -42.16 -6.20 -13.93
C LYS A 408 -41.46 -5.49 -12.75
N GLU A 409 -42.16 -4.59 -12.05
CA GLU A 409 -41.58 -3.83 -10.93
C GLU A 409 -41.13 -4.72 -9.75
N GLU A 410 -41.96 -5.68 -9.34
CA GLU A 410 -41.60 -6.64 -8.28
C GLU A 410 -40.43 -7.55 -8.73
N GLY A 411 -40.36 -7.89 -10.01
CA GLY A 411 -39.23 -8.63 -10.59
C GLY A 411 -37.91 -7.86 -10.49
N ILE A 412 -37.91 -6.58 -10.89
CA ILE A 412 -36.76 -5.68 -10.80
C ILE A 412 -36.31 -5.56 -9.34
N ARG A 413 -37.26 -5.28 -8.43
CA ARG A 413 -36.98 -5.16 -7.01
C ARG A 413 -36.34 -6.43 -6.44
N ARG A 414 -36.79 -7.62 -6.83
CA ARG A 414 -36.19 -8.89 -6.37
C ARG A 414 -34.83 -9.16 -6.99
N CYS A 415 -34.64 -8.81 -8.26
CA CYS A 415 -33.38 -9.01 -8.98
C CYS A 415 -32.28 -8.08 -8.44
N PHE A 416 -32.55 -6.78 -8.34
CA PHE A 416 -31.57 -5.78 -7.94
C PHE A 416 -31.49 -5.57 -6.42
N GLY A 417 -32.54 -5.92 -5.66
CA GLY A 417 -32.58 -5.72 -4.22
C GLY A 417 -31.59 -6.56 -3.40
N ARG A 418 -30.97 -7.58 -4.02
CA ARG A 418 -29.93 -8.44 -3.42
C ARG A 418 -28.56 -8.23 -4.03
N LEU A 419 -28.40 -7.23 -4.89
CA LEU A 419 -27.14 -6.93 -5.53
C LEU A 419 -26.16 -6.37 -4.49
N TRP A 420 -24.99 -7.00 -4.39
CA TRP A 420 -23.90 -6.57 -3.52
C TRP A 420 -22.80 -5.84 -4.30
N VAL A 421 -22.59 -6.23 -5.56
CA VAL A 421 -21.56 -5.65 -6.43
C VAL A 421 -22.14 -5.33 -7.80
N LEU A 422 -21.94 -4.10 -8.24
CA LEU A 422 -22.31 -3.62 -9.57
C LEU A 422 -21.09 -3.03 -10.26
N VAL A 423 -20.74 -3.57 -11.42
CA VAL A 423 -19.67 -3.06 -12.29
C VAL A 423 -20.26 -2.63 -13.61
N VAL A 424 -20.06 -1.38 -14.00
CA VAL A 424 -20.56 -0.77 -15.24
C VAL A 424 -19.39 -0.12 -15.97
N ARG A 425 -18.91 -0.74 -17.05
CA ARG A 425 -17.78 -0.27 -17.85
C ARG A 425 -18.24 0.07 -19.26
N TYR A 426 -17.90 1.28 -19.73
CA TYR A 426 -18.15 1.77 -21.08
C TYR A 426 -19.60 1.52 -21.56
N THR A 427 -20.54 1.58 -20.63
CA THR A 427 -21.96 1.27 -20.79
C THR A 427 -22.74 2.50 -20.34
N PRO A 428 -23.75 2.99 -21.09
CA PRO A 428 -24.59 4.11 -20.65
C PRO A 428 -25.20 3.80 -19.28
N CYS A 429 -24.96 4.65 -18.28
CA CYS A 429 -25.30 4.30 -16.89
C CYS A 429 -26.50 5.05 -16.33
N ASP A 430 -27.03 6.09 -16.99
CA ASP A 430 -28.10 6.94 -16.44
C ASP A 430 -29.38 6.17 -16.09
N GLN A 431 -29.72 5.13 -16.86
CA GLN A 431 -30.91 4.31 -16.60
C GLN A 431 -30.69 3.35 -15.43
N ILE A 432 -29.60 2.58 -15.44
CA ILE A 432 -29.30 1.59 -14.40
C ILE A 432 -28.85 2.23 -13.08
N LEU A 433 -28.25 3.42 -13.13
CA LEU A 433 -27.89 4.25 -11.98
C LEU A 433 -28.85 5.44 -11.83
N SER A 434 -30.09 5.28 -12.26
CA SER A 434 -31.14 6.26 -11.96
C SER A 434 -31.46 6.26 -10.47
N ALA A 435 -31.97 7.38 -9.96
CA ALA A 435 -32.42 7.51 -8.57
C ALA A 435 -33.35 6.34 -8.14
N GLN A 436 -34.32 5.97 -8.98
CA GLN A 436 -35.26 4.88 -8.71
C GLN A 436 -34.55 3.53 -8.59
N MET A 437 -33.64 3.21 -9.50
CA MET A 437 -32.93 1.92 -9.47
C MET A 437 -31.99 1.85 -8.26
N MET A 438 -31.28 2.94 -7.95
CA MET A 438 -30.41 3.00 -6.78
C MET A 438 -31.18 2.83 -5.46
N ASP A 439 -32.41 3.33 -5.37
CA ASP A 439 -33.27 3.13 -4.20
C ASP A 439 -33.65 1.63 -4.00
N LEU A 440 -33.69 0.85 -5.09
CA LEU A 440 -33.88 -0.61 -5.02
C LEU A 440 -32.60 -1.35 -4.60
N MET A 441 -31.43 -0.81 -4.89
CA MET A 441 -30.11 -1.41 -4.63
C MET A 441 -29.59 -1.15 -3.20
N ALA A 442 -30.46 -1.24 -2.20
CA ALA A 442 -30.12 -0.90 -0.81
C ALA A 442 -29.01 -1.78 -0.19
N GLN A 443 -28.76 -2.98 -0.72
CA GLN A 443 -27.71 -3.90 -0.26
C GLN A 443 -26.37 -3.73 -1.00
N LEU A 444 -26.26 -2.77 -1.92
CA LEU A 444 -25.06 -2.57 -2.72
C LEU A 444 -23.90 -2.10 -1.84
N ARG A 445 -22.80 -2.85 -1.90
CA ARG A 445 -21.57 -2.62 -1.12
C ARG A 445 -20.42 -2.13 -1.99
N GLU A 446 -20.39 -2.52 -3.26
CA GLU A 446 -19.37 -2.08 -4.20
C GLU A 446 -20.01 -1.61 -5.52
N LEU A 447 -19.67 -0.40 -5.91
CA LEU A 447 -20.06 0.19 -7.19
C LEU A 447 -18.80 0.61 -7.94
N ASN A 448 -18.62 0.06 -9.15
CA ASN A 448 -17.54 0.42 -10.06
C ASN A 448 -18.11 0.92 -11.38
N VAL A 449 -17.90 2.19 -11.66
CA VAL A 449 -18.30 2.86 -12.90
C VAL A 449 -17.04 3.30 -13.63
N MET A 450 -16.87 2.87 -14.88
CA MET A 450 -15.74 3.26 -15.71
C MET A 450 -16.21 3.71 -17.09
N GLY A 451 -15.70 4.83 -17.57
CA GLY A 451 -16.00 5.29 -18.93
C GLY A 451 -17.45 5.72 -19.14
N ALA A 452 -18.13 6.17 -18.08
CA ALA A 452 -19.47 6.75 -18.22
C ALA A 452 -19.41 8.06 -19.01
N GLN A 453 -20.46 8.32 -19.79
CA GLN A 453 -20.59 9.52 -20.62
C GLN A 453 -21.69 10.42 -20.08
N ASP A 454 -21.30 11.60 -19.60
CA ASP A 454 -22.17 12.68 -19.12
C ASP A 454 -23.12 12.26 -18.00
N TRP A 455 -22.62 11.47 -17.06
CA TRP A 455 -23.41 10.93 -15.96
C TRP A 455 -23.71 11.99 -14.89
N ASP A 456 -24.98 12.11 -14.50
CA ASP A 456 -25.42 12.95 -13.37
C ASP A 456 -25.09 12.28 -12.02
N LEU A 457 -23.89 12.53 -11.52
CA LEU A 457 -23.41 11.98 -10.26
C LEU A 457 -24.25 12.48 -9.06
N GLY A 458 -24.92 13.62 -9.20
CA GLY A 458 -25.78 14.21 -8.16
C GLY A 458 -27.00 13.35 -7.80
N GLN A 459 -27.35 12.35 -8.62
CA GLN A 459 -28.41 11.40 -8.29
C GLN A 459 -28.05 10.46 -7.13
N MET A 460 -26.75 10.23 -6.89
CA MET A 460 -26.27 9.35 -5.81
C MET A 460 -26.45 9.95 -4.41
N GLN A 461 -26.65 11.27 -4.30
CA GLN A 461 -26.77 11.95 -3.01
C GLN A 461 -27.87 11.30 -2.14
N GLU A 462 -27.51 11.00 -0.89
CA GLU A 462 -28.36 10.34 0.14
C GLU A 462 -28.83 8.92 -0.22
N ARG A 463 -28.22 8.28 -1.24
CA ARG A 463 -28.53 6.91 -1.64
C ARG A 463 -27.38 5.96 -1.34
N LEU A 464 -27.67 4.67 -1.44
CA LEU A 464 -26.69 3.58 -1.31
C LEU A 464 -25.88 3.66 0.01
N PRO A 465 -26.55 3.72 1.17
CA PRO A 465 -25.90 3.93 2.48
C PRO A 465 -24.96 2.79 2.90
N ASN A 466 -25.04 1.63 2.25
CA ASN A 466 -24.23 0.44 2.53
C ASN A 466 -22.98 0.32 1.66
N ILE A 467 -22.68 1.30 0.80
CA ILE A 467 -21.46 1.30 -0.01
C ILE A 467 -20.22 1.31 0.90
N CYS A 468 -19.35 0.33 0.66
CA CYS A 468 -18.01 0.22 1.22
C CYS A 468 -16.95 0.69 0.22
N LYS A 469 -17.11 0.35 -1.06
CA LYS A 469 -16.15 0.70 -2.12
C LYS A 469 -16.85 1.41 -3.27
N LEU A 470 -16.42 2.63 -3.55
CA LEU A 470 -16.91 3.40 -4.69
C LEU A 470 -15.75 3.67 -5.65
N ARG A 471 -15.90 3.24 -6.90
CA ARG A 471 -14.98 3.57 -7.98
C ARG A 471 -15.74 4.25 -9.10
N VAL A 472 -15.37 5.48 -9.41
CA VAL A 472 -15.85 6.22 -10.57
C VAL A 472 -14.60 6.64 -11.31
N THR A 473 -14.34 6.06 -12.48
CA THR A 473 -13.06 6.27 -13.17
C THR A 473 -13.25 6.56 -14.65
N LYS A 474 -12.32 7.32 -15.24
CA LYS A 474 -12.28 7.60 -16.70
C LYS A 474 -13.62 8.10 -17.28
N SER A 475 -14.42 8.79 -16.48
CA SER A 475 -15.81 9.14 -16.82
C SER A 475 -15.97 10.64 -17.03
N THR A 476 -16.93 11.04 -17.86
CA THR A 476 -17.40 12.43 -17.91
C THR A 476 -18.64 12.55 -17.04
N ILE A 477 -18.61 13.48 -16.08
CA ILE A 477 -19.63 13.62 -15.04
C ILE A 477 -20.10 15.07 -14.93
N HIS A 478 -21.38 15.23 -14.61
CA HIS A 478 -21.94 16.51 -14.19
C HIS A 478 -22.75 16.31 -12.90
N CYS A 479 -23.14 17.41 -12.26
CA CYS A 479 -24.09 17.39 -11.17
C CYS A 479 -25.21 18.37 -11.47
N SER A 480 -26.41 17.86 -11.73
CA SER A 480 -27.59 18.68 -12.04
C SER A 480 -28.12 19.43 -10.81
N ARG A 481 -27.85 18.90 -9.61
CA ARG A 481 -28.19 19.51 -8.33
C ARG A 481 -27.12 20.52 -7.92
N SER A 482 -27.55 21.71 -7.50
CA SER A 482 -26.68 22.64 -6.78
C SER A 482 -26.32 22.02 -5.44
N LEU A 483 -25.14 21.41 -5.37
CA LEU A 483 -24.61 20.86 -4.14
C LEU A 483 -24.18 22.04 -3.26
N SER A 484 -24.77 22.16 -2.07
CA SER A 484 -24.12 22.89 -0.97
C SER A 484 -22.74 22.29 -0.74
N GLU A 485 -21.80 23.09 -0.24
CA GLU A 485 -20.35 22.80 -0.22
C GLU A 485 -19.89 21.47 0.41
N ASN A 486 -20.74 20.54 0.89
CA ASN A 486 -20.31 19.38 1.68
C ASN A 486 -21.07 18.03 1.54
N ASP A 487 -21.93 17.78 0.54
CA ASP A 487 -22.97 16.73 0.73
C ASP A 487 -23.08 15.59 -0.30
N LEU A 488 -22.20 15.46 -1.32
CA LEU A 488 -22.39 14.42 -2.36
C LEU A 488 -22.42 12.99 -1.79
N PHE A 489 -21.48 12.67 -0.90
CA PHE A 489 -21.36 11.34 -0.27
C PHE A 489 -22.00 11.28 1.11
N SER A 490 -22.90 12.23 1.40
CA SER A 490 -23.64 12.25 2.67
C SER A 490 -24.42 10.95 2.87
N GLY A 491 -24.29 10.35 4.05
CA GLY A 491 -24.94 9.09 4.41
C GLY A 491 -24.16 7.82 4.05
N MET A 492 -23.08 7.93 3.28
CA MET A 492 -22.20 6.80 2.90
C MET A 492 -21.13 6.50 3.98
N ASN A 493 -21.57 6.31 5.22
CA ASN A 493 -20.68 6.24 6.38
C ASN A 493 -19.85 4.94 6.45
N LYS A 494 -20.20 3.91 5.67
CA LYS A 494 -19.49 2.62 5.61
C LYS A 494 -18.40 2.56 4.54
N MET A 495 -18.20 3.64 3.79
CA MET A 495 -17.23 3.68 2.70
C MET A 495 -15.80 3.63 3.26
N ASP A 496 -15.02 2.65 2.84
CA ASP A 496 -13.61 2.45 3.18
C ASP A 496 -12.65 2.82 2.03
N LEU A 497 -13.15 2.83 0.78
CA LEU A 497 -12.38 3.15 -0.41
C LEU A 497 -13.16 4.02 -1.38
N LEU A 498 -12.53 5.12 -1.82
CA LEU A 498 -12.96 5.95 -2.93
C LEU A 498 -11.88 6.00 -4.01
N ASP A 499 -12.26 5.63 -5.24
CA ASP A 499 -11.43 5.80 -6.43
C ASP A 499 -12.14 6.74 -7.40
N PHE A 500 -11.52 7.88 -7.67
CA PHE A 500 -12.07 8.96 -8.50
C PHE A 500 -11.15 9.30 -9.69
N SER A 501 -10.38 8.32 -10.15
CA SER A 501 -9.28 8.46 -11.10
C SER A 501 -9.71 8.81 -12.54
N GLY A 502 -9.04 9.78 -13.17
CA GLY A 502 -9.18 10.09 -14.60
C GLY A 502 -10.54 10.66 -15.01
N ASN A 503 -11.28 11.27 -14.08
CA ASN A 503 -12.59 11.85 -14.40
C ASN A 503 -12.49 13.25 -15.01
N ARG A 504 -13.54 13.64 -15.75
CA ARG A 504 -13.75 15.00 -16.23
C ARG A 504 -15.09 15.51 -15.74
N ILE A 505 -15.05 16.54 -14.91
CA ILE A 505 -16.23 17.23 -14.43
C ILE A 505 -16.60 18.33 -15.42
N THR A 506 -17.81 18.27 -15.99
CA THR A 506 -18.28 19.22 -17.01
C THR A 506 -19.05 20.39 -16.39
N SER A 507 -19.80 20.16 -15.30
CA SER A 507 -20.52 21.20 -14.56
C SER A 507 -21.03 20.73 -13.18
N GLY A 508 -21.38 21.69 -12.31
CA GLY A 508 -22.16 21.47 -11.09
C GLY A 508 -21.39 21.02 -9.85
N MET A 509 -20.25 20.34 -10.00
CA MET A 509 -19.40 19.89 -8.90
C MET A 509 -17.98 20.45 -9.05
N THR A 510 -17.52 21.27 -8.11
CA THR A 510 -16.14 21.80 -8.10
C THR A 510 -15.33 21.34 -6.89
N ASN A 511 -15.98 20.75 -5.89
CA ASN A 511 -15.36 20.29 -4.65
C ASN A 511 -15.61 18.79 -4.43
N LEU A 512 -14.54 18.05 -4.14
CA LEU A 512 -14.60 16.68 -3.65
C LEU A 512 -14.34 16.69 -2.14
N SER A 513 -15.43 16.76 -1.36
CA SER A 513 -15.38 16.85 0.11
C SER A 513 -15.93 15.59 0.77
N MET A 514 -15.22 15.11 1.80
CA MET A 514 -15.67 14.04 2.69
C MET A 514 -16.20 14.55 4.04
N ALA A 515 -16.32 15.87 4.21
CA ALA A 515 -16.61 16.51 5.50
C ALA A 515 -17.95 16.08 6.13
N GLY A 516 -18.98 15.77 5.30
CA GLY A 516 -20.28 15.27 5.73
C GLY A 516 -20.23 13.94 6.51
N ASN A 517 -19.16 13.16 6.37
CA ASN A 517 -18.98 11.88 7.04
C ASN A 517 -17.95 11.94 8.19
N SER A 518 -17.37 13.10 8.51
CA SER A 518 -16.15 13.26 9.33
C SER A 518 -16.14 12.66 10.75
N LYS A 519 -17.28 12.41 11.41
CA LYS A 519 -17.30 11.73 12.72
C LYS A 519 -17.56 10.22 12.65
N SER A 520 -18.08 9.75 11.51
CA SER A 520 -18.48 8.35 11.29
C SER A 520 -17.77 7.70 10.09
N SER A 521 -16.84 8.41 9.45
CA SER A 521 -16.18 7.97 8.22
C SER A 521 -15.26 6.79 8.49
N THR A 522 -15.51 5.68 7.82
CA THR A 522 -14.64 4.51 7.76
C THR A 522 -13.60 4.60 6.64
N LEU A 523 -13.50 5.75 5.94
CA LEU A 523 -12.68 5.90 4.76
C LEU A 523 -11.20 5.69 5.10
N GLU A 524 -10.60 4.66 4.50
CA GLU A 524 -9.20 4.29 4.71
C GLU A 524 -8.33 4.63 3.51
N THR A 525 -8.88 4.64 2.29
CA THR A 525 -8.13 4.78 1.05
C THR A 525 -8.83 5.72 0.06
N ILE A 526 -8.06 6.66 -0.50
CA ILE A 526 -8.48 7.52 -1.61
C ILE A 526 -7.48 7.40 -2.76
N ILE A 527 -8.00 7.21 -3.97
CA ILE A 527 -7.21 7.08 -5.18
C ILE A 527 -7.76 8.06 -6.22
N ILE A 528 -6.92 8.97 -6.68
CA ILE A 528 -7.17 9.83 -7.83
C ILE A 528 -5.91 9.79 -8.69
N ASP A 529 -5.76 8.68 -9.40
CA ASP A 529 -4.70 8.50 -10.38
C ASP A 529 -5.18 9.02 -11.75
N ASP A 530 -4.26 9.37 -12.65
CA ASP A 530 -4.59 9.97 -13.96
C ASP A 530 -5.34 11.32 -13.90
N GLY A 531 -5.28 11.99 -12.74
CA GLY A 531 -5.83 13.33 -12.52
C GLY A 531 -7.36 13.40 -12.47
N CYS A 532 -7.87 14.62 -12.34
CA CYS A 532 -9.31 14.91 -12.45
C CYS A 532 -9.50 16.31 -13.02
N VAL A 533 -10.07 16.41 -14.22
CA VAL A 533 -10.28 17.69 -14.91
C VAL A 533 -11.54 18.36 -14.38
N GLY A 534 -11.48 19.67 -14.14
CA GLY A 534 -12.61 20.47 -13.62
C GLY A 534 -12.76 20.44 -12.09
N LEU A 535 -11.90 19.69 -11.38
CA LEU A 535 -11.92 19.64 -9.91
C LEU A 535 -11.09 20.78 -9.31
N GLU A 536 -11.73 21.64 -8.53
CA GLU A 536 -11.12 22.85 -7.97
C GLU A 536 -10.63 22.67 -6.52
N GLN A 537 -11.34 21.87 -5.73
CA GLN A 537 -11.05 21.65 -4.32
C GLN A 537 -11.12 20.17 -3.95
N ILE A 538 -10.20 19.74 -3.08
CA ILE A 538 -10.22 18.42 -2.44
C ILE A 538 -10.13 18.60 -0.94
N SER A 539 -11.08 18.04 -0.19
CA SER A 539 -11.06 18.07 1.28
C SER A 539 -11.33 16.69 1.87
N PHE A 540 -10.33 16.16 2.56
CA PHE A 540 -10.38 14.95 3.38
C PHE A 540 -10.48 15.28 4.87
N LYS A 541 -10.92 16.51 5.18
CA LYS A 541 -10.99 17.01 6.54
C LYS A 541 -11.82 16.09 7.44
N GLY A 542 -11.20 15.66 8.53
CA GLY A 542 -11.84 14.82 9.54
C GLY A 542 -11.93 13.33 9.19
N CYS A 543 -11.33 12.87 8.09
CA CYS A 543 -11.22 11.44 7.80
C CYS A 543 -10.18 10.76 8.72
N ALA A 544 -10.56 10.50 9.97
CA ALA A 544 -9.67 10.00 11.02
C ALA A 544 -9.10 8.59 10.78
N ASN A 545 -9.66 7.83 9.84
CA ASN A 545 -9.20 6.49 9.45
C ASN A 545 -8.40 6.47 8.13
N LEU A 546 -8.20 7.62 7.48
CA LEU A 546 -7.58 7.71 6.16
C LEU A 546 -6.08 7.40 6.22
N LYS A 547 -5.68 6.24 5.70
CA LYS A 547 -4.29 5.74 5.72
C LYS A 547 -3.59 6.00 4.40
N ASN A 548 -4.29 5.80 3.28
CA ASN A 548 -3.71 5.79 1.95
C ASN A 548 -4.33 6.90 1.10
N VAL A 549 -3.49 7.80 0.59
CA VAL A 549 -3.88 8.85 -0.33
C VAL A 549 -2.98 8.76 -1.56
N SER A 550 -3.54 8.38 -2.69
CA SER A 550 -2.85 8.42 -3.99
C SER A 550 -3.45 9.55 -4.82
N LEU A 551 -2.63 10.55 -5.13
CA LEU A 551 -2.99 11.66 -5.99
C LEU A 551 -1.92 11.74 -7.09
N ARG A 552 -2.30 11.43 -8.33
CA ARG A 552 -1.36 11.37 -9.46
C ARG A 552 -2.01 11.91 -10.73
N GLY A 553 -1.19 12.39 -11.67
CA GLY A 553 -1.68 12.92 -12.94
C GLY A 553 -2.10 14.39 -12.88
N LEU A 554 -2.84 14.84 -13.89
CA LEU A 554 -3.09 16.26 -14.15
C LEU A 554 -4.35 16.79 -13.44
N PHE A 555 -4.17 17.84 -12.66
CA PHE A 555 -5.22 18.60 -11.98
C PHE A 555 -5.19 20.06 -12.47
N GLU A 556 -5.84 20.32 -13.59
CA GLU A 556 -5.74 21.61 -14.32
C GLU A 556 -6.18 22.84 -13.50
N VAL A 557 -7.16 22.66 -12.62
CA VAL A 557 -7.83 23.76 -11.90
C VAL A 557 -7.84 23.59 -10.39
N LEU A 558 -7.22 22.54 -9.85
CA LEU A 558 -7.16 22.30 -8.41
C LEU A 558 -6.38 23.43 -7.73
N PHE A 559 -7.04 24.16 -6.84
CA PHE A 559 -6.47 25.29 -6.11
C PHE A 559 -6.32 25.02 -4.61
N SER A 560 -7.12 24.12 -4.03
CA SER A 560 -7.10 23.82 -2.58
C SER A 560 -7.06 22.33 -2.27
N LEU A 561 -6.17 21.94 -1.37
CA LEU A 561 -6.05 20.60 -0.80
C LEU A 561 -6.08 20.68 0.74
N ASP A 562 -7.08 20.06 1.35
CA ASP A 562 -7.23 19.98 2.82
C ASP A 562 -7.20 18.52 3.30
N ILE A 563 -6.18 18.17 4.09
CA ILE A 563 -6.01 16.85 4.70
C ILE A 563 -6.14 16.90 6.24
N SER A 564 -6.75 17.96 6.78
CA SER A 564 -6.79 18.21 8.22
C SER A 564 -7.45 17.06 9.00
N GLY A 565 -6.86 16.70 10.14
CA GLY A 565 -7.38 15.66 11.03
C GLY A 565 -7.27 14.24 10.49
N THR A 566 -6.45 14.02 9.45
CA THR A 566 -6.15 12.70 8.92
C THR A 566 -4.89 12.11 9.58
N PRO A 567 -4.78 10.78 9.71
CA PRO A 567 -3.60 10.12 10.26
C PRO A 567 -2.53 9.81 9.20
N VAL A 568 -2.58 10.47 8.04
CA VAL A 568 -1.66 10.25 6.91
C VAL A 568 -0.22 10.53 7.34
N LYS A 569 0.66 9.54 7.14
CA LYS A 569 2.09 9.65 7.47
C LYS A 569 2.88 10.42 6.42
N THR A 570 2.65 10.11 5.15
CA THR A 570 3.35 10.73 4.03
C THR A 570 2.31 11.23 3.03
N LEU A 571 2.33 12.52 2.74
CA LEU A 571 1.54 13.10 1.66
C LEU A 571 2.38 13.13 0.39
N ASP A 572 2.21 12.13 -0.47
CA ASP A 572 2.93 12.06 -1.74
C ASP A 572 2.16 12.78 -2.85
N LEU A 573 2.69 13.94 -3.26
CA LEU A 573 2.21 14.74 -4.38
C LEU A 573 3.21 14.73 -5.55
N SER A 574 4.29 13.94 -5.47
CA SER A 574 5.40 13.99 -6.43
C SER A 574 5.00 13.64 -7.86
N ALA A 575 3.98 12.79 -8.01
CA ALA A 575 3.43 12.37 -9.30
C ALA A 575 2.22 13.21 -9.77
N MET A 576 1.91 14.33 -9.11
CA MET A 576 0.86 15.25 -9.54
C MET A 576 1.38 16.32 -10.50
N GLU A 577 0.53 16.75 -11.42
CA GLU A 577 0.68 18.01 -12.16
C GLU A 577 -0.42 18.97 -11.69
N VAL A 578 -0.06 19.94 -10.86
CA VAL A 578 -0.98 20.84 -10.14
C VAL A 578 -0.56 22.31 -10.35
N PRO A 579 -0.71 22.85 -11.57
CA PRO A 579 -0.21 24.18 -11.91
C PRO A 579 -0.91 25.32 -11.16
N LYS A 580 -2.10 25.08 -10.57
CA LYS A 580 -2.91 26.10 -9.88
C LYS A 580 -3.04 25.92 -8.37
N LEU A 581 -2.41 24.89 -7.77
CA LEU A 581 -2.50 24.66 -6.34
C LEU A 581 -1.92 25.87 -5.59
N ASP A 582 -2.72 26.47 -4.71
CA ASP A 582 -2.38 27.70 -3.98
C ASP A 582 -2.66 27.59 -2.47
N GLU A 583 -3.50 26.63 -2.08
CA GLU A 583 -3.82 26.33 -0.69
C GLU A 583 -3.49 24.88 -0.32
N LEU A 584 -2.68 24.69 0.72
CA LEU A 584 -2.50 23.41 1.41
C LEU A 584 -2.82 23.56 2.90
N ILE A 585 -3.73 22.72 3.39
CA ILE A 585 -4.20 22.73 4.78
C ILE A 585 -4.02 21.33 5.38
N ALA A 586 -3.20 21.23 6.42
CA ALA A 586 -2.89 19.99 7.13
C ALA A 586 -2.91 20.23 8.64
N LEU A 587 -4.09 20.53 9.18
CA LEU A 587 -4.27 20.86 10.59
C LEU A 587 -4.61 19.64 11.44
N GLY A 588 -3.93 19.46 12.56
CA GLY A 588 -4.12 18.31 13.45
C GLY A 588 -3.62 16.98 12.86
N CYS A 589 -2.69 17.01 11.90
CA CYS A 589 -2.11 15.83 11.25
C CYS A 589 -0.91 15.32 12.06
N ASN A 590 -1.18 14.72 13.22
CA ASN A 590 -0.16 14.34 14.20
C ASN A 590 0.79 13.21 13.79
N LYS A 591 0.49 12.49 12.70
CA LYS A 591 1.35 11.41 12.16
C LYS A 591 2.15 11.83 10.93
N LEU A 592 1.95 13.03 10.41
CA LEU A 592 2.58 13.50 9.17
C LEU A 592 4.09 13.68 9.36
N CYS A 593 4.88 12.88 8.65
CA CYS A 593 6.35 12.89 8.66
C CYS A 593 6.94 13.54 7.39
N ALA A 594 6.28 13.41 6.24
CA ALA A 594 6.80 13.95 4.98
C ALA A 594 5.70 14.43 4.03
N ILE A 595 6.04 15.46 3.25
CA ILE A 595 5.29 15.89 2.07
C ILE A 595 6.26 15.79 0.88
N LEU A 596 5.92 14.98 -0.12
CA LEU A 596 6.69 14.89 -1.36
C LEU A 596 6.03 15.80 -2.39
N TRP A 597 6.73 16.83 -2.85
CA TRP A 597 6.15 17.83 -3.75
C TRP A 597 6.32 17.45 -5.22
N PRO A 598 5.43 17.92 -6.11
CA PRO A 598 5.64 17.83 -7.55
C PRO A 598 6.99 18.43 -7.96
N PRO A 599 7.62 17.91 -9.03
CA PRO A 599 8.84 18.49 -9.58
C PRO A 599 8.61 19.92 -10.06
N GLU A 600 9.71 20.66 -10.19
CA GLU A 600 9.70 22.03 -10.69
C GLU A 600 9.03 22.09 -12.09
N GLY A 601 8.22 23.13 -12.33
CA GLY A 601 7.43 23.27 -13.55
C GLY A 601 6.12 22.48 -13.59
N LYS A 602 5.86 21.58 -12.63
CA LYS A 602 4.57 20.87 -12.48
C LYS A 602 3.68 21.40 -11.35
N ARG A 603 4.15 22.42 -10.64
CA ARG A 603 3.44 23.10 -9.55
C ARG A 603 3.76 24.59 -9.54
N ARG A 604 3.00 25.37 -8.78
CA ARG A 604 3.38 26.74 -8.45
C ARG A 604 4.66 26.76 -7.60
N GLU A 605 5.45 27.82 -7.79
CA GLU A 605 6.66 28.08 -7.00
C GLU A 605 6.34 28.41 -5.53
N ASN A 606 5.12 28.87 -5.25
CA ASN A 606 4.67 29.24 -3.92
C ASN A 606 3.18 28.93 -3.67
N LEU A 607 2.82 28.89 -2.39
CA LEU A 607 1.44 28.78 -1.91
C LEU A 607 1.09 30.05 -1.14
N ASN A 608 -0.04 30.67 -1.47
CA ASN A 608 -0.56 31.80 -0.70
C ASN A 608 -1.06 31.37 0.67
N LYS A 609 -1.56 30.14 0.80
CA LYS A 609 -2.06 29.59 2.06
C LYS A 609 -1.40 28.25 2.34
N LEU A 610 -0.59 28.22 3.39
CA LEU A 610 0.11 27.03 3.85
C LEU A 610 -0.09 26.90 5.36
N ARG A 611 -0.95 25.98 5.76
CA ARG A 611 -1.32 25.79 7.16
C ARG A 611 -1.01 24.37 7.58
N ILE A 612 0.02 24.19 8.38
CA ILE A 612 0.45 22.88 8.89
C ILE A 612 0.38 22.91 10.40
N ASP A 613 -0.30 21.93 11.00
CA ASP A 613 -0.28 21.70 12.44
C ASP A 613 -0.18 20.20 12.70
N THR A 614 0.98 19.73 13.17
CA THR A 614 1.19 18.34 13.59
C THR A 614 1.23 18.19 15.12
N THR A 615 0.90 19.25 15.86
CA THR A 615 0.83 19.22 17.33
C THR A 615 -0.49 18.61 17.78
N GLY A 616 -0.42 17.57 18.62
CA GLY A 616 -1.62 16.95 19.17
C GLY A 616 -2.40 17.94 20.05
N VAL A 617 -3.73 17.79 20.10
CA VAL A 617 -4.63 18.65 20.91
C VAL A 617 -4.21 18.71 22.39
N THR A 618 -3.56 17.66 22.90
CA THR A 618 -3.11 17.54 24.31
C THR A 618 -1.83 18.30 24.64
N VAL A 619 -0.99 18.68 23.67
CA VAL A 619 0.30 19.35 23.97
C VAL A 619 0.09 20.84 24.35
N ARG A 620 -1.02 21.45 23.90
CA ARG A 620 -1.33 22.86 24.16
C ARG A 620 -1.66 23.18 25.62
N SER A 621 -2.00 22.20 26.47
CA SER A 621 -2.41 22.46 27.86
C SER A 621 -1.33 22.21 28.92
N SER A 622 -0.17 21.65 28.57
CA SER A 622 0.85 21.28 29.57
C SER A 622 2.30 21.35 29.11
N ALA A 623 2.60 21.69 27.85
CA ALA A 623 3.96 22.02 27.46
C ALA A 623 4.24 23.50 27.75
N SER A 624 5.44 23.81 28.24
CA SER A 624 6.04 25.14 28.17
C SER A 624 6.19 25.53 26.69
N SER A 625 5.10 25.99 26.08
CA SER A 625 5.04 26.46 24.71
C SER A 625 5.90 27.71 24.58
N LEU A 626 6.88 27.69 23.68
CA LEU A 626 7.56 28.89 23.18
C LEU A 626 6.56 29.68 22.32
N SER A 627 5.60 30.37 22.94
CA SER A 627 4.67 31.24 22.21
C SER A 627 5.41 32.53 21.81
N VAL A 628 5.69 32.71 20.52
CA VAL A 628 6.06 34.03 19.99
C VAL A 628 4.78 34.86 19.87
N LYS A 629 4.54 35.77 20.82
CA LYS A 629 3.49 36.79 20.67
C LYS A 629 3.99 37.87 19.71
N TYR A 630 3.48 37.88 18.48
CA TYR A 630 3.56 39.05 17.60
C TYR A 630 2.15 39.62 17.39
N GLY A 631 1.86 40.76 18.03
CA GLY A 631 0.55 41.40 17.96
C GLY A 631 -0.53 40.67 18.78
N SER A 632 -1.57 41.40 19.16
CA SER A 632 -2.69 40.92 19.98
C SER A 632 -3.64 39.96 19.24
N ARG A 633 -3.15 39.13 18.32
CA ARG A 633 -3.97 38.29 17.42
C ARG A 633 -3.56 36.82 17.48
N GLU A 634 -4.54 35.92 17.50
CA GLU A 634 -4.29 34.47 17.57
C GLU A 634 -3.53 33.95 16.34
N PRO A 635 -2.59 33.00 16.47
CA PRO A 635 -1.79 32.47 15.35
C PRO A 635 -2.61 31.86 14.19
N THR A 636 -3.85 31.45 14.48
CA THR A 636 -4.84 30.96 13.51
C THR A 636 -5.31 32.02 12.51
N THR A 637 -4.97 33.29 12.71
CA THR A 637 -5.34 34.42 11.85
C THR A 637 -4.38 34.69 10.69
N TYR A 638 -3.27 33.96 10.60
CA TYR A 638 -2.34 34.03 9.47
C TYR A 638 -2.71 33.02 8.37
N ASP A 639 -2.52 33.38 7.11
CA ASP A 639 -2.68 32.44 5.99
C ASP A 639 -1.53 31.44 5.87
N LYS A 640 -0.40 31.75 6.52
CA LYS A 640 0.82 30.93 6.53
C LYS A 640 1.30 30.71 7.96
N TYR A 641 1.08 29.50 8.49
CA TYR A 641 1.60 29.09 9.78
C TYR A 641 1.93 27.59 9.79
N ILE A 642 3.01 27.24 10.49
CA ILE A 642 3.54 25.89 10.57
C ILE A 642 3.83 25.57 12.04
N PHE A 643 3.04 24.68 12.62
CA PHE A 643 3.27 24.09 13.94
C PHE A 643 3.71 22.64 13.75
N VAL A 644 4.93 22.31 14.17
CA VAL A 644 5.45 20.95 14.04
C VAL A 644 5.91 20.38 15.37
N SER A 645 5.56 19.11 15.62
CA SER A 645 6.06 18.34 16.77
C SER A 645 7.49 17.83 16.59
N ASP A 646 7.95 17.69 15.34
CA ASP A 646 9.29 17.23 14.97
C ASP A 646 9.83 18.12 13.84
N SER A 647 11.02 18.68 14.02
CA SER A 647 11.63 19.60 13.06
C SER A 647 12.04 18.92 11.75
N ARG A 648 12.16 17.59 11.71
CA ARG A 648 12.50 16.83 10.50
C ARG A 648 11.50 17.02 9.37
N LEU A 649 10.22 17.26 9.68
CA LEU A 649 9.20 17.55 8.66
C LEU A 649 9.52 18.82 7.84
N LEU A 650 10.28 19.77 8.40
CA LEU A 650 10.69 20.99 7.68
C LEU A 650 11.58 20.67 6.47
N ARG A 651 12.22 19.49 6.41
CA ARG A 651 12.96 19.02 5.24
C ARG A 651 12.07 19.00 3.99
N SER A 652 10.79 18.62 4.13
CA SER A 652 9.82 18.62 3.03
C SER A 652 9.51 20.03 2.50
N LEU A 653 9.80 21.08 3.26
CA LEU A 653 9.50 22.46 2.89
C LEU A 653 10.69 23.19 2.26
N LEU A 654 11.87 22.55 2.19
CA LEU A 654 13.07 23.13 1.55
C LEU A 654 12.84 23.53 0.10
N VAL A 655 11.88 22.91 -0.58
CA VAL A 655 11.48 23.25 -1.95
C VAL A 655 10.85 24.64 -2.09
N PHE A 656 10.56 25.32 -0.97
CA PHE A 656 10.07 26.69 -0.89
C PHE A 656 11.06 27.63 -0.17
N LYS A 657 12.34 27.25 -0.03
CA LYS A 657 13.34 28.02 0.73
C LYS A 657 13.40 29.50 0.31
N GLU A 658 13.58 29.78 -0.98
CA GLU A 658 13.68 31.16 -1.51
C GLU A 658 12.42 32.00 -1.25
N TYR A 659 11.28 31.33 -1.09
CA TYR A 659 10.01 31.98 -0.79
C TYR A 659 9.88 32.34 0.69
N PHE A 660 10.33 31.46 1.59
CA PHE A 660 10.40 31.75 3.03
C PHE A 660 11.36 32.90 3.33
N ASP A 661 12.43 33.05 2.55
CA ASP A 661 13.39 34.17 2.68
C ASP A 661 12.74 35.54 2.39
N ARG A 662 11.62 35.58 1.67
CA ARG A 662 10.97 36.82 1.19
C ARG A 662 9.63 37.14 1.85
N ASN A 663 9.07 36.24 2.65
CA ASN A 663 7.70 36.36 3.17
C ASN A 663 7.60 36.02 4.66
N TYR A 664 6.73 36.75 5.36
CA TYR A 664 6.41 36.46 6.76
C TYR A 664 5.67 35.11 6.89
N THR A 665 6.32 34.14 7.53
CA THR A 665 5.74 32.84 7.87
C THR A 665 5.95 32.59 9.36
N HIS A 666 4.88 32.26 10.09
CA HIS A 666 4.98 31.89 11.50
C HIS A 666 5.32 30.40 11.60
N VAL A 667 6.46 30.07 12.23
CA VAL A 667 6.89 28.68 12.46
C VAL A 667 7.11 28.48 13.95
N GLU A 668 6.44 27.48 14.52
CA GLU A 668 6.64 27.04 15.90
C GLU A 668 6.98 25.54 15.91
N ILE A 669 8.06 25.20 16.62
CA ILE A 669 8.52 23.82 16.79
C ILE A 669 8.30 23.44 18.25
N SER A 670 7.40 22.48 18.49
CA SER A 670 7.22 21.91 19.81
C SER A 670 8.31 20.86 20.05
N SER A 671 9.28 21.14 20.91
CA SER A 671 10.21 20.10 21.34
C SER A 671 9.46 19.06 22.18
N PRO A 672 9.51 17.76 21.85
CA PRO A 672 9.05 16.76 22.78
C PRO A 672 9.93 16.87 24.03
N SER A 673 9.35 17.29 25.15
CA SER A 673 9.99 17.05 26.45
C SER A 673 10.27 15.56 26.50
N SER A 674 11.51 15.21 26.85
CA SER A 674 12.00 13.83 26.98
C SER A 674 10.89 12.88 27.42
N ARG A 675 10.72 11.76 26.70
CA ARG A 675 9.86 10.66 27.14
C ARG A 675 10.30 10.29 28.55
N ILE A 676 9.63 10.80 29.57
CA ILE A 676 9.86 10.43 30.96
C ILE A 676 9.53 8.95 31.02
N ALA A 677 10.54 8.14 31.33
CA ALA A 677 10.38 6.74 31.68
C ALA A 677 9.27 6.67 32.74
N VAL A 678 8.21 5.93 32.42
CA VAL A 678 7.16 5.61 33.39
C VAL A 678 7.82 4.71 34.44
N ASP A 679 8.25 5.32 35.54
CA ASP A 679 8.73 4.58 36.70
C ASP A 679 7.51 3.98 37.41
N VAL A 680 7.42 2.65 37.35
CA VAL A 680 6.47 1.85 38.11
C VAL A 680 7.05 1.72 39.52
N GLY A 681 6.60 2.55 40.47
CA GLY A 681 7.05 2.47 41.85
C GLY A 681 6.12 3.16 42.83
N GLY A 682 5.39 2.37 43.62
CA GLY A 682 4.43 2.85 44.61
C GLY A 682 5.04 3.47 45.87
N SER A 683 4.26 4.40 46.44
CA SER A 683 4.14 4.79 47.85
C SER A 683 5.36 5.09 48.74
N LYS A 684 5.31 6.33 49.25
CA LYS A 684 5.56 6.82 50.63
C LYS A 684 6.89 7.50 50.99
N GLU A 685 6.67 8.73 51.47
CA GLU A 685 7.27 9.42 52.63
C GLU A 685 8.57 10.23 52.46
N LYS A 686 8.36 11.57 52.55
CA LYS A 686 9.10 12.59 53.32
C LYS A 686 10.54 12.25 53.73
N SER A 687 11.50 13.07 53.31
CA SER A 687 12.17 14.00 54.23
C SER A 687 13.16 14.96 53.53
N SER A 688 12.93 16.25 53.75
CA SER A 688 13.89 17.30 54.13
C SER A 688 15.26 17.48 53.42
N ARG A 689 15.36 18.64 52.75
CA ARG A 689 16.23 19.79 53.09
C ARG A 689 17.76 19.82 52.75
N ILE A 690 18.06 20.74 51.83
CA ILE A 690 19.04 21.87 51.87
C ILE A 690 20.56 21.59 51.66
N ILE A 691 21.15 22.40 50.76
CA ILE A 691 22.43 23.19 50.80
C ILE A 691 23.35 23.00 49.57
N LYS A 692 23.18 23.94 48.61
CA LYS A 692 24.15 24.79 47.90
C LYS A 692 25.67 24.54 47.99
N SER A 693 26.26 24.34 46.80
CA SER A 693 27.37 25.09 46.13
C SER A 693 28.68 25.48 46.83
N GLY A 694 29.79 25.27 46.12
CA GLY A 694 31.07 26.01 46.17
C GLY A 694 32.12 25.27 45.33
N SER A 695 32.47 25.71 44.11
CA SER A 695 33.45 26.76 43.73
C SER A 695 34.90 26.46 44.13
N GLY A 696 35.84 26.53 43.17
CA GLY A 696 37.27 26.59 43.48
C GLY A 696 38.27 26.28 42.35
N ASN A 697 38.50 27.28 41.48
CA ASN A 697 39.79 27.78 40.96
C ASN A 697 40.76 26.97 40.06
N GLU A 698 41.27 27.77 39.12
CA GLU A 698 42.25 27.58 38.03
C GLU A 698 43.71 27.45 38.50
N HIS A 699 44.60 26.90 37.64
CA HIS A 699 45.96 27.41 37.44
C HIS A 699 46.61 26.97 36.10
N LEU A 700 47.48 27.86 35.58
CA LEU A 700 48.08 27.98 34.24
C LEU A 700 49.46 27.27 34.04
N VAL A 701 49.66 26.62 32.86
CA VAL A 701 50.75 26.81 31.81
C VAL A 701 52.22 26.37 32.13
N PRO A 702 53.15 26.06 31.16
CA PRO A 702 53.18 25.19 29.94
C PRO A 702 54.46 24.29 29.82
N ALA A 703 54.56 23.47 28.74
CA ALA A 703 55.75 23.22 27.87
C ALA A 703 56.08 21.75 27.50
N SER A 704 55.85 21.44 26.21
CA SER A 704 56.80 20.86 25.22
C SER A 704 57.36 19.42 25.34
N ILE A 705 56.97 18.55 24.38
CA ILE A 705 57.78 17.85 23.33
C ILE A 705 57.19 16.45 22.98
N GLN A 706 56.96 16.27 21.68
CA GLN A 706 56.66 15.10 20.82
C GLN A 706 57.23 13.73 21.29
N ASN A 707 56.64 12.54 21.03
CA ASN A 707 56.02 12.02 19.80
C ASN A 707 55.26 10.68 20.04
N GLN A 708 54.23 10.44 19.22
CA GLN A 708 53.72 9.16 18.66
C GLN A 708 53.29 8.00 19.59
N GLN A 709 51.98 7.75 19.68
CA GLN A 709 51.27 6.63 19.02
C GLN A 709 49.77 6.69 19.35
N GLN A 710 48.95 6.96 18.33
CA GLN A 710 47.49 6.92 18.40
C GLN A 710 47.01 5.47 18.49
N GLN A 711 46.43 5.12 19.64
CA GLN A 711 45.34 4.16 19.72
C GLN A 711 44.10 4.96 20.12
N GLN A 712 43.14 5.09 19.21
CA GLN A 712 41.80 5.59 19.56
C GLN A 712 40.77 4.57 19.09
N GLN A 713 40.05 4.06 20.08
CA GLN A 713 38.74 3.42 19.96
C GLN A 713 37.80 4.36 19.19
N PRO A 714 36.94 3.87 18.29
CA PRO A 714 35.93 4.71 17.67
C PRO A 714 34.80 5.01 18.67
N GLU A 715 34.76 6.26 19.13
CA GLU A 715 33.60 6.89 19.75
C GLU A 715 32.41 6.86 18.78
N ILE A 716 31.23 6.57 19.33
CA ILE A 716 29.95 6.66 18.64
C ILE A 716 29.67 8.15 18.42
N ILE A 717 30.05 8.67 17.26
CA ILE A 717 29.74 10.04 16.85
C ILE A 717 28.25 10.08 16.47
N ASP A 718 27.47 10.73 17.32
CA ASP A 718 26.08 11.10 17.08
C ASP A 718 26.03 12.20 15.99
N ASN A 719 26.24 11.79 14.73
CA ASN A 719 26.27 12.65 13.53
C ASN A 719 24.92 13.29 13.17
N ASN A 720 23.90 13.04 13.98
CA ASN A 720 22.55 13.49 13.75
C ASN A 720 22.34 14.92 14.28
N ALA A 721 22.94 15.30 15.41
CA ALA A 721 22.78 16.63 16.01
C ALA A 721 23.27 17.78 15.11
N SER A 722 24.31 17.57 14.28
CA SER A 722 24.93 18.62 13.45
C SER A 722 24.20 18.90 12.13
N VAL A 723 23.46 17.92 11.58
CA VAL A 723 22.62 18.10 10.37
C VAL A 723 21.28 18.76 10.73
N TYR A 724 20.76 18.48 11.93
CA TYR A 724 19.56 19.14 12.48
C TYR A 724 19.83 20.59 12.88
N ALA A 725 21.04 20.85 13.39
CA ALA A 725 21.58 22.20 13.49
C ALA A 725 21.61 22.82 12.09
N GLY A 726 22.21 22.18 11.08
CA GLY A 726 22.29 22.69 9.70
C GLY A 726 20.99 23.18 9.04
N VAL A 727 19.83 22.52 9.15
CA VAL A 727 18.57 23.02 8.56
C VAL A 727 17.95 24.14 9.39
N ALA A 728 18.01 24.01 10.72
CA ALA A 728 17.64 25.09 11.63
C ALA A 728 18.61 26.28 11.50
N ASP A 729 19.88 26.05 11.17
CA ASP A 729 20.98 27.00 11.05
C ASP A 729 20.97 27.64 9.66
N THR A 730 20.61 26.92 8.59
CA THR A 730 20.35 27.50 7.27
C THR A 730 19.11 28.42 7.31
N LEU A 731 18.16 28.13 8.22
CA LEU A 731 17.02 29.01 8.53
C LEU A 731 17.33 30.04 9.65
N LYS A 732 18.40 29.87 10.44
CA LYS A 732 18.86 30.83 11.49
C LYS A 732 19.98 31.76 11.03
N ASP A 733 20.70 31.47 9.94
CA ASP A 733 21.86 32.26 9.47
C ASP A 733 21.48 33.70 9.06
N HIS A 734 20.19 34.04 9.11
CA HIS A 734 19.63 35.37 8.85
C HIS A 734 18.97 36.00 10.10
N VAL A 735 19.25 35.48 11.30
CA VAL A 735 18.79 36.00 12.60
C VAL A 735 19.93 36.74 13.29
N GLN A 736 19.86 38.07 13.39
CA GLN A 736 20.73 38.82 14.30
C GLN A 736 20.25 38.66 15.74
N GLN A 737 21.16 38.20 16.61
CA GLN A 737 21.00 38.27 18.07
C GLN A 737 21.30 39.70 18.52
N GLU A 738 20.34 40.37 19.17
CA GLU A 738 20.65 41.53 20.02
C GLU A 738 20.07 41.34 21.42
N GLY A 739 20.93 41.60 22.41
CA GLY A 739 20.55 41.78 23.82
C GLY A 739 21.53 41.19 24.81
N GLU A 740 22.69 41.84 25.00
CA GLU A 740 23.42 41.73 26.27
C GLU A 740 22.53 42.27 27.40
N GLY A 741 22.15 41.39 28.31
CA GLY A 741 21.46 41.69 29.56
C GLY A 741 21.73 40.57 30.53
N ASP A 742 22.68 40.80 31.42
CA ASP A 742 23.09 39.94 32.53
C ASP A 742 21.90 39.68 33.47
N ASP A 743 21.34 38.47 33.43
CA ASP A 743 20.83 37.73 34.58
C ASP A 743 20.34 36.33 34.16
N GLY A 744 20.75 35.31 34.92
CA GLY A 744 20.62 33.90 34.56
C GLY A 744 19.17 33.34 34.47
N ASN A 745 19.03 32.30 33.63
CA ASN A 745 17.86 31.47 33.34
C ASN A 745 16.73 32.10 32.47
N ALA A 746 16.91 32.10 31.13
CA ALA A 746 15.81 32.17 30.16
C ALA A 746 16.20 31.51 28.80
N PRO A 747 15.28 30.85 28.07
CA PRO A 747 15.54 30.31 26.73
C PRO A 747 15.45 31.38 25.63
N THR A 748 16.34 31.28 24.64
CA THR A 748 16.59 32.24 23.55
C THR A 748 15.40 32.35 22.57
N ILE A 749 14.96 33.59 22.30
CA ILE A 749 13.89 33.97 21.35
C ILE A 749 14.51 34.17 19.94
N THR A 750 13.87 33.67 18.87
CA THR A 750 14.25 33.97 17.47
C THR A 750 13.16 34.75 16.74
N GLN A 751 13.49 35.94 16.24
CA GLN A 751 12.66 36.82 15.38
C GLN A 751 13.34 36.97 14.01
N ILE A 752 12.57 37.15 12.92
CA ILE A 752 13.07 37.53 11.59
C ILE A 752 12.33 38.80 11.15
N TRP A 753 13.05 39.85 10.77
CA TRP A 753 12.49 41.13 10.30
C TRP A 753 13.37 41.81 9.23
N PRO A 754 12.78 42.76 8.45
CA PRO A 754 13.23 44.15 8.53
C PRO A 754 12.09 45.17 8.74
N CYS A 755 12.35 46.21 9.54
CA CYS A 755 11.41 47.27 9.97
C CYS A 755 10.53 47.93 8.87
N PRO A 756 9.36 48.47 9.23
CA PRO A 756 8.51 49.24 8.31
C PRO A 756 9.11 50.64 8.02
N PRO A 757 8.90 51.22 6.82
CA PRO A 757 9.14 52.65 6.64
C PRO A 757 8.09 53.46 7.42
N ALA A 758 8.55 54.45 8.18
CA ALA A 758 7.67 55.35 8.92
C ALA A 758 6.78 56.18 7.97
N GLU A 759 5.46 56.06 8.12
CA GLU A 759 4.51 56.99 7.51
C GLU A 759 4.51 58.30 8.29
N ASN A 760 5.13 59.32 7.66
CA ASN A 760 4.83 60.77 7.70
C ASN A 760 6.08 61.63 7.88
N CYS A 761 6.61 62.12 6.76
CA CYS A 761 7.20 63.44 6.67
C CYS A 761 6.88 64.04 5.30
N THR A 762 5.94 64.98 5.29
CA THR A 762 5.62 65.86 4.17
C THR A 762 6.80 66.82 3.95
N LEU A 763 7.29 66.98 2.71
CA LEU A 763 7.59 68.28 2.04
C LEU A 763 8.55 68.17 0.84
N MET A 764 8.12 68.81 -0.24
CA MET A 764 8.87 69.52 -1.28
C MET A 764 9.71 68.75 -2.33
N THR A 765 9.12 68.72 -3.53
CA THR A 765 9.73 69.06 -4.83
C THR A 765 11.22 69.44 -4.86
N ALA A 766 12.02 68.68 -5.63
CA ALA A 766 13.10 69.22 -6.43
C ALA A 766 13.38 68.31 -7.65
N THR A 767 13.09 68.85 -8.84
CA THR A 767 13.60 68.38 -10.14
C THR A 767 15.12 68.42 -10.19
N CYS A 768 15.77 67.37 -10.71
CA CYS A 768 17.02 67.54 -11.45
C CYS A 768 17.32 66.36 -12.40
N THR A 769 17.37 66.69 -13.69
CA THR A 769 17.80 65.89 -14.84
C THR A 769 19.29 65.60 -14.86
N TYR A 770 19.72 64.40 -15.27
CA TYR A 770 21.01 64.13 -15.95
C TYR A 770 20.84 62.89 -16.85
N LYS A 771 20.63 63.05 -18.16
CA LYS A 771 21.61 63.09 -19.27
C LYS A 771 22.57 61.88 -19.32
N THR A 772 22.28 61.03 -20.30
CA THR A 772 23.19 60.08 -20.95
C THR A 772 24.36 60.79 -21.64
N SER A 773 25.55 60.21 -21.57
CA SER A 773 26.54 60.29 -22.65
C SER A 773 27.66 59.25 -22.52
N ARG A 774 27.69 58.38 -23.55
CA ARG A 774 28.76 57.53 -24.09
C ARG A 774 29.28 56.35 -23.27
#